data_AF-A0AAX6PL70-F1
#
_entry.id   AF-A0AAX6PL70-F1
#
_cell.length_a   1.000
_cell.length_b   1.000
_cell.length_c   1.000
_cell.angle_alpha   90.00
_cell.angle_beta   90.00
_cell.angle_gamma   90.00
#
_symmetry.space_group_name_H-M   'P 1'
#
loop_
_entity.id
_entity.type
_entity.pdbx_description
1 polymer ?
#
loop_
_entity_poly.entity_id
_entity_poly.type
_entity_poly.pdbx_seq_one_letter_code
_entity_poly.pdbx_strand_id
1 'polypeptide(L)'
;MADPGHGHHPSARGRGRAEKHTSQLLCLLFWAGTVLQVTQGTGPELHACKESEYHYEYTTCDSTGSRWRVAVPHTPGLCTSLPDPVKGTECSFSCNAGEFLDMKDQSCKPCPKGCYSLGTGIRFDEWDELPHGFASLSDNVGLEDSATESTENCTSSTWVPRGDYIASNTDECTATLMYAVSLKQSGTVNFEYYHPDSSIIFEFFVQNDQCQPNVDDAKWMKTTEKGWEFHSVELNQGNNVLYWRTTAFSVWSKVSNPVLVRNIAITGVAYTSECFPCKPGTYAAKQGSSFCQLCPANSYSNKGETSCHPCDSDKYSEKGSSSCKMRPACTDKDYFYTHTACDANGETQLMYKWAQPKICDEDMEGAVKLPASDVKTHCPPCNPGFFKTSNSTCEPCPYGTYSNGSDCTHCPAGTEPVLGYEYKWWNMMPANMETTVLSGINFEYKGLTGWEVAGDHIYTAIGVSDNDFMILTLVVPGFRPPQSVMADTENKEVARITFIFETICSVNCELYFMVGMTSRTNTPVETWKGSKGKQSYTYIIEENSTMSFTWAFQRTTLHDTGRKYTNDVAKIYSINITNVIDGVASYCLPCALEASDMGSSCTSCPAGYYINRNSGTCHPCPPNTVLKAHQPYGIQACMPCGPGTKSNKIHSLCYNDCTLARITPSRIFNYNFSALAATVSLAGAPSFTSKGRKYFHHFTLSLCGNQGKKMSVCTNNVTDLRISEGESGFSKSITAYICQSIIIPSEVTGYKTRVSSQPVSLADRLVGISTDMTLDGITSPAELFPPETLGIPDVIFFFRSNDVTQSCSSGRSATVRLRCNPLKIAPGSLSLPRTCSDGTCDGCNFHFLWESMAACPLCSDADYHTFVSSCVSGIQKSTYVWREPKICSGGISLPEQIVTLCKTIDFWLEMGISAGTCSAILLTVLTCYFWKKNQKLEYKYSKLVMNATLKDCDLPAADSCAIMEGEDVEDDLSFTSKKSFFGKIKSLTSKTAPVTISLSEDS
;
A
#
# COMPACT_ATOMS: atom_id res chain seq x y z
N MET A 1 24.01 -24.14 -47.43
CA MET A 1 24.22 -23.41 -48.70
C MET A 1 23.92 -21.94 -48.42
N ALA A 2 24.75 -20.97 -48.77
CA ALA A 2 26.17 -21.01 -49.12
C ALA A 2 26.82 -19.65 -48.76
N ASP A 3 28.12 -19.67 -48.50
CA ASP A 3 29.02 -18.54 -48.15
C ASP A 3 29.53 -17.84 -49.47
N PRO A 4 30.49 -16.86 -49.53
CA PRO A 4 31.37 -16.34 -48.47
C PRO A 4 31.79 -14.85 -48.45
N GLY A 5 32.45 -14.47 -47.34
CA GLY A 5 33.66 -13.61 -47.29
C GLY A 5 33.48 -12.10 -47.05
N HIS A 6 34.35 -11.36 -46.34
CA HIS A 6 35.57 -11.61 -45.51
C HIS A 6 35.69 -10.41 -44.51
N GLY A 7 36.66 -10.20 -43.59
CA GLY A 7 37.95 -10.78 -43.13
C GLY A 7 38.70 -9.67 -42.33
N HIS A 8 39.79 -9.85 -41.57
CA HIS A 8 40.58 -11.03 -41.18
C HIS A 8 41.34 -10.77 -39.83
N HIS A 9 41.63 -11.83 -39.07
CA HIS A 9 42.57 -11.89 -37.90
C HIS A 9 44.07 -11.93 -38.34
N PRO A 10 45.15 -11.92 -37.49
CA PRO A 10 45.38 -12.51 -36.13
C PRO A 10 46.14 -11.57 -35.14
N SER A 11 46.61 -11.88 -33.91
CA SER A 11 46.83 -13.09 -33.06
C SER A 11 48.24 -13.76 -33.01
N ALA A 12 48.68 -14.06 -31.77
CA ALA A 12 49.65 -15.09 -31.31
C ALA A 12 51.19 -14.85 -31.15
N ARG A 13 51.68 -15.25 -29.94
CA ARG A 13 52.95 -15.96 -29.57
C ARG A 13 54.36 -15.40 -29.93
N GLY A 14 55.07 -14.90 -28.90
CA GLY A 14 56.06 -15.69 -28.13
C GLY A 14 57.52 -15.88 -28.63
N ARG A 15 58.39 -16.36 -27.70
CA ARG A 15 59.83 -16.76 -27.84
C ARG A 15 60.87 -15.67 -28.24
N GLY A 16 61.60 -15.15 -27.24
CA GLY A 16 62.87 -15.77 -26.81
C GLY A 16 64.22 -15.42 -27.49
N ARG A 17 65.21 -15.13 -26.62
CA ARG A 17 66.65 -15.50 -26.71
C ARG A 17 67.63 -14.69 -27.59
N ALA A 18 68.13 -13.61 -26.98
CA ALA A 18 69.56 -13.25 -26.82
C ALA A 18 70.45 -12.82 -28.03
N GLU A 19 71.55 -12.14 -27.67
CA GLU A 19 72.71 -11.72 -28.49
C GLU A 19 72.46 -10.52 -29.46
N LYS A 20 73.39 -9.56 -29.69
CA LYS A 20 74.75 -9.32 -29.13
C LYS A 20 75.25 -7.89 -29.48
N HIS A 21 76.41 -7.50 -28.91
CA HIS A 21 77.39 -6.50 -29.44
C HIS A 21 76.99 -5.00 -29.50
N THR A 22 77.82 -4.00 -29.16
CA THR A 22 79.05 -3.93 -28.29
C THR A 22 79.39 -2.47 -27.94
N SER A 23 80.37 -2.28 -27.03
CA SER A 23 81.27 -1.10 -26.91
C SER A 23 80.72 0.16 -26.23
N GLN A 24 81.48 0.90 -25.40
CA GLN A 24 82.85 0.63 -24.89
C GLN A 24 83.19 1.47 -23.63
N LEU A 25 83.98 0.88 -22.71
CA LEU A 25 84.90 1.53 -21.75
C LEU A 25 84.28 2.47 -20.67
N LEU A 26 84.94 2.80 -19.54
CA LEU A 26 86.31 2.50 -19.08
C LEU A 26 86.31 2.22 -17.54
N CYS A 27 86.59 0.96 -17.14
CA CYS A 27 87.52 0.52 -16.06
C CYS A 27 87.36 0.93 -14.56
N LEU A 28 88.05 0.35 -13.55
CA LEU A 28 88.71 -0.96 -13.17
C LEU A 28 89.28 -0.71 -11.73
N LEU A 29 89.42 -1.59 -10.71
CA LEU A 29 88.96 -2.95 -10.34
C LEU A 29 88.45 -2.87 -8.86
N PHE A 30 88.73 -3.65 -7.79
CA PHE A 30 89.49 -4.85 -7.36
C PHE A 30 88.85 -5.32 -6.01
N TRP A 31 88.87 -6.57 -5.52
CA TRP A 31 88.94 -7.93 -6.11
C TRP A 31 88.62 -9.00 -5.03
N ALA A 32 88.60 -10.29 -5.39
CA ALA A 32 88.80 -11.48 -4.53
C ALA A 32 88.06 -11.64 -3.15
N GLY A 33 86.96 -12.40 -3.16
CA GLY A 33 86.99 -13.82 -2.72
C GLY A 33 87.09 -14.19 -1.23
N THR A 34 85.95 -14.60 -0.65
CA THR A 34 85.82 -15.57 0.46
C THR A 34 84.78 -16.61 0.04
N VAL A 35 85.05 -17.93 0.04
CA VAL A 35 85.26 -18.85 1.18
C VAL A 35 84.02 -18.93 2.07
N LEU A 36 83.41 -20.13 2.10
CA LEU A 36 82.37 -20.52 3.05
C LEU A 36 82.97 -20.61 4.47
N GLN A 37 82.80 -19.55 5.26
CA GLN A 37 82.91 -19.63 6.71
C GLN A 37 81.53 -19.50 7.34
N VAL A 38 81.15 -20.52 8.10
CA VAL A 38 80.05 -20.42 9.07
C VAL A 38 80.50 -19.43 10.14
N THR A 39 80.00 -18.20 10.03
CA THR A 39 80.10 -17.20 11.09
C THR A 39 78.78 -17.21 11.86
N GLN A 40 78.85 -17.21 13.19
CA GLN A 40 77.68 -16.99 14.02
C GLN A 40 77.29 -15.51 13.89
N GLY A 41 76.40 -15.22 12.95
CA GLY A 41 75.76 -13.91 12.89
C GLY A 41 75.01 -13.67 14.19
N THR A 42 75.43 -12.65 14.94
CA THR A 42 74.60 -12.07 16.00
C THR A 42 73.23 -11.73 15.42
N GLY A 43 72.16 -12.04 16.14
CA GLY A 43 70.83 -11.55 15.78
C GLY A 43 70.84 -10.01 15.70
N PRO A 44 69.89 -9.40 14.99
CA PRO A 44 69.81 -7.94 14.94
C PRO A 44 69.70 -7.39 16.36
N GLU A 45 70.63 -6.50 16.73
CA GLU A 45 70.53 -5.74 17.98
C GLU A 45 69.35 -4.77 17.85
N LEU A 46 68.17 -5.27 18.24
CA LEU A 46 66.94 -4.50 18.35
C LEU A 46 67.20 -3.32 19.29
N HIS A 47 67.18 -2.11 18.73
CA HIS A 47 67.61 -0.91 19.41
C HIS A 47 66.72 -0.57 20.62
N ALA A 48 67.19 0.34 21.46
CA ALA A 48 66.41 0.86 22.58
C ALA A 48 65.20 1.65 22.07
N CYS A 49 64.00 1.33 22.57
CA CYS A 49 62.77 1.93 22.07
C CYS A 49 62.76 3.45 22.31
N LYS A 50 62.69 4.23 21.23
CA LYS A 50 62.55 5.69 21.32
C LYS A 50 61.12 6.04 21.73
N GLU A 51 60.91 7.23 22.31
CA GLU A 51 59.55 7.70 22.71
C GLU A 51 58.54 7.79 21.55
N SER A 52 58.98 7.67 20.30
CA SER A 52 58.14 7.61 19.09
C SER A 52 57.84 6.19 18.60
N GLU A 53 58.30 5.15 19.31
CA GLU A 53 58.22 3.74 18.89
C GLU A 53 57.32 2.91 19.84
N TYR A 54 56.83 3.52 20.92
CA TYR A 54 55.88 2.95 21.87
C TYR A 54 54.89 4.01 22.37
N HIS A 55 53.71 3.56 22.80
CA HIS A 55 52.73 4.35 23.53
C HIS A 55 52.54 3.78 24.95
N TYR A 56 51.76 4.47 25.79
CA TYR A 56 51.42 4.00 27.13
C TYR A 56 49.95 3.57 27.19
N GLU A 57 49.71 2.37 27.72
CA GLU A 57 48.37 1.86 28.04
C GLU A 57 48.28 1.54 29.54
N TYR A 58 47.06 1.36 30.06
CA TYR A 58 46.88 0.73 31.36
C TYR A 58 46.51 -0.74 31.20
N THR A 59 47.04 -1.58 32.08
CA THR A 59 46.55 -2.96 32.26
C THR A 59 45.08 -2.98 32.68
N THR A 60 44.47 -4.17 32.58
CA THR A 60 43.26 -4.46 33.33
C THR A 60 43.43 -4.15 34.82
N CYS A 61 42.31 -3.83 35.46
CA CYS A 61 42.22 -3.59 36.90
C CYS A 61 42.35 -4.91 37.66
N ASP A 62 43.10 -4.92 38.76
CA ASP A 62 43.04 -5.98 39.74
C ASP A 62 41.80 -5.84 40.66
N SER A 63 41.56 -6.86 41.48
CA SER A 63 40.44 -6.89 42.43
C SER A 63 40.53 -5.87 43.58
N THR A 64 41.60 -5.08 43.65
CA THR A 64 41.77 -3.95 44.58
C THR A 64 41.58 -2.59 43.91
N GLY A 65 41.20 -2.56 42.62
CA GLY A 65 41.01 -1.33 41.84
C GLY A 65 42.33 -0.65 41.41
N SER A 66 43.46 -1.34 41.59
CA SER A 66 44.76 -0.89 41.09
C SER A 66 45.01 -1.43 39.67
N ARG A 67 45.87 -0.73 38.92
CA ARG A 67 46.31 -1.09 37.57
C ARG A 67 47.75 -0.59 37.35
N TRP A 68 48.40 -1.00 36.26
CA TRP A 68 49.75 -0.57 35.90
C TRP A 68 49.75 0.16 34.56
N ARG A 69 50.52 1.23 34.45
CA ARG A 69 50.83 1.87 33.17
C ARG A 69 52.00 1.11 32.53
N VAL A 70 51.74 0.47 31.41
CA VAL A 70 52.72 -0.28 30.62
C VAL A 70 53.08 0.48 29.35
N ALA A 71 54.32 0.38 28.89
CA ALA A 71 54.72 0.84 27.57
C ALA A 71 54.50 -0.29 26.55
N VAL A 72 53.78 0.01 25.46
CA VAL A 72 53.41 -0.94 24.41
C VAL A 72 54.04 -0.49 23.08
N PRO A 73 54.89 -1.30 22.42
CA PRO A 73 55.53 -0.92 21.17
C PRO A 73 54.49 -0.88 20.04
N HIS A 74 54.57 0.13 19.17
CA HIS A 74 53.62 0.28 18.05
C HIS A 74 53.67 -0.90 17.06
N THR A 75 54.83 -1.56 16.96
CA THR A 75 55.02 -2.78 16.18
C THR A 75 55.68 -3.85 17.07
N PRO A 76 55.05 -5.01 17.31
CA PRO A 76 55.63 -6.08 18.11
C PRO A 76 57.00 -6.52 17.56
N GLY A 77 58.02 -6.56 18.43
CA GLY A 77 59.37 -7.00 18.08
C GLY A 77 60.24 -5.97 17.34
N LEU A 78 59.86 -4.69 17.30
CA LEU A 78 60.65 -3.62 16.64
C LEU A 78 61.85 -3.12 17.46
N CYS A 79 61.77 -3.16 18.79
CA CYS A 79 62.76 -2.63 19.74
C CYS A 79 62.64 -3.38 21.09
N THR A 80 63.63 -3.31 21.98
CA THR A 80 63.70 -4.21 23.16
C THR A 80 63.67 -3.56 24.55
N SER A 81 64.18 -2.34 24.74
CA SER A 81 64.08 -1.66 26.05
C SER A 81 62.94 -0.64 26.07
N LEU A 82 61.78 -1.11 26.52
CA LEU A 82 60.62 -0.30 26.87
C LEU A 82 60.76 0.22 28.32
N PRO A 83 60.18 1.38 28.68
CA PRO A 83 60.14 1.86 30.06
C PRO A 83 59.46 0.90 31.04
N ASP A 84 59.97 0.85 32.27
CA ASP A 84 59.40 0.04 33.36
C ASP A 84 57.92 0.39 33.66
N PRO A 85 57.11 -0.61 34.04
CA PRO A 85 55.71 -0.39 34.38
C PRO A 85 55.57 0.42 35.68
N VAL A 86 54.79 1.49 35.64
CA VAL A 86 54.53 2.39 36.79
C VAL A 86 53.14 2.12 37.34
N LYS A 87 52.92 2.24 38.66
CA LYS A 87 51.55 2.10 39.21
C LYS A 87 50.64 3.15 38.57
N GLY A 88 49.48 2.69 38.08
CA GLY A 88 48.48 3.52 37.44
C GLY A 88 47.57 4.27 38.42
N THR A 89 46.81 5.24 37.91
CA THR A 89 45.67 5.82 38.65
C THR A 89 44.64 4.75 38.97
N GLU A 90 43.85 4.94 40.04
CA GLU A 90 42.79 4.02 40.43
C GLU A 90 41.75 3.84 39.30
N CYS A 91 41.08 2.69 39.25
CA CYS A 91 40.15 2.36 38.18
C CYS A 91 38.84 3.17 38.18
N SER A 92 38.60 3.96 39.23
CA SER A 92 37.56 4.99 39.37
C SER A 92 37.93 6.33 38.72
N PHE A 93 39.21 6.55 38.38
CA PHE A 93 39.72 7.81 37.86
C PHE A 93 39.16 8.13 36.46
N SER A 94 38.72 9.38 36.29
CA SER A 94 38.13 9.92 35.06
C SER A 94 38.49 11.40 34.86
N CYS A 95 38.44 11.88 33.62
CA CYS A 95 38.66 13.28 33.24
C CYS A 95 37.36 13.96 32.80
N ASN A 96 37.26 15.28 33.00
CA ASN A 96 36.05 16.04 32.65
C ASN A 96 35.92 16.24 31.13
N ALA A 97 34.71 16.58 30.66
CA ALA A 97 34.53 16.99 29.27
C ALA A 97 35.39 18.23 28.96
N GLY A 98 36.12 18.20 27.85
CA GLY A 98 37.17 19.16 27.51
C GLY A 98 38.57 18.82 28.03
N GLU A 99 38.75 17.73 28.79
CA GLU A 99 40.06 17.28 29.28
C GLU A 99 40.43 15.90 28.70
N PHE A 100 41.74 15.60 28.64
CA PHE A 100 42.27 14.28 28.30
C PHE A 100 43.25 13.81 29.39
N LEU A 101 43.43 12.50 29.52
CA LEU A 101 44.43 11.95 30.43
C LEU A 101 45.79 11.91 29.75
N ASP A 102 46.72 12.75 30.21
CA ASP A 102 48.11 12.65 29.82
C ASP A 102 48.71 11.38 30.44
N MET A 103 48.97 10.37 29.62
CA MET A 103 49.50 9.09 30.08
C MET A 103 50.94 9.17 30.62
N LYS A 104 51.72 10.22 30.30
CA LYS A 104 53.07 10.42 30.88
C LYS A 104 52.99 10.94 32.31
N ASP A 105 52.14 11.94 32.54
CA ASP A 105 51.99 12.61 33.85
C ASP A 105 50.85 12.03 34.73
N GLN A 106 50.05 11.12 34.19
CA GLN A 106 48.89 10.50 34.84
C GLN A 106 47.87 11.50 35.42
N SER A 107 47.69 12.63 34.73
CA SER A 107 46.80 13.71 35.15
C SER A 107 45.95 14.23 33.98
N CYS A 108 44.74 14.71 34.31
CA CYS A 108 43.85 15.33 33.33
C CYS A 108 44.40 16.70 32.92
N LYS A 109 44.51 16.96 31.61
CA LYS A 109 44.93 18.24 31.05
C LYS A 109 43.83 18.79 30.13
N PRO A 110 43.54 20.11 30.15
CA PRO A 110 42.52 20.71 29.29
C PRO A 110 43.00 20.73 27.83
N CYS A 111 42.13 20.29 26.92
CA CYS A 111 42.45 20.16 25.50
C CYS A 111 42.96 21.45 24.88
N PRO A 112 43.99 21.40 24.02
CA PRO A 112 44.47 22.57 23.30
C PRO A 112 43.37 23.16 22.41
N LYS A 113 43.49 24.45 22.09
CA LYS A 113 42.63 25.07 21.07
C LYS A 113 42.73 24.29 19.76
N GLY A 114 41.62 24.18 19.06
CA GLY A 114 41.51 23.37 17.84
C GLY A 114 41.24 21.88 18.07
N CYS A 115 41.29 21.40 19.31
CA CYS A 115 40.90 20.03 19.67
C CYS A 115 39.75 20.01 20.69
N TYR A 116 39.08 18.87 20.81
CA TYR A 116 38.00 18.64 21.76
C TYR A 116 38.10 17.28 22.47
N SER A 117 37.34 17.11 23.55
CA SER A 117 37.24 15.85 24.30
C SER A 117 35.89 15.72 25.02
N LEU A 118 35.36 14.50 25.09
CA LEU A 118 34.21 14.15 25.94
C LEU A 118 34.61 13.72 27.37
N GLY A 119 35.91 13.69 27.69
CA GLY A 119 36.47 13.33 28.99
C GLY A 119 36.43 11.83 29.25
N THR A 120 35.22 11.31 29.50
CA THR A 120 34.90 9.89 29.69
C THR A 120 34.18 9.31 28.49
N GLY A 121 34.47 9.82 27.28
CA GLY A 121 33.77 9.42 26.07
C GLY A 121 34.61 9.44 24.80
N ILE A 122 34.18 8.62 23.84
CA ILE A 122 34.72 8.47 22.49
C ILE A 122 33.64 8.84 21.46
N ARG A 123 34.04 9.30 20.27
CA ARG A 123 33.13 9.78 19.23
C ARG A 123 33.62 9.40 17.82
N PHE A 124 32.68 9.06 16.94
CA PHE A 124 32.90 8.66 15.55
C PHE A 124 32.01 9.49 14.61
N ASP A 125 32.60 10.55 14.06
CA ASP A 125 31.97 11.53 13.15
C ASP A 125 32.80 11.85 11.88
N GLU A 126 33.81 11.01 11.61
CA GLU A 126 34.51 10.85 10.34
C GLU A 126 34.37 9.37 9.91
N TRP A 127 33.92 9.12 8.67
CA TRP A 127 33.60 7.81 8.12
C TRP A 127 34.14 7.66 6.69
N ASP A 128 35.37 8.11 6.43
CA ASP A 128 36.07 7.89 5.16
C ASP A 128 36.50 6.41 5.02
N GLU A 129 37.01 5.83 6.12
CA GLU A 129 37.27 4.40 6.30
C GLU A 129 36.48 3.90 7.53
N LEU A 130 36.45 2.57 7.76
CA LEU A 130 35.79 1.99 8.93
C LEU A 130 36.68 2.17 10.18
N PRO A 131 36.26 2.90 11.24
CA PRO A 131 37.15 3.21 12.36
C PRO A 131 37.59 1.96 13.15
N HIS A 132 38.81 1.99 13.70
CA HIS A 132 39.37 0.88 14.47
C HIS A 132 38.43 0.45 15.62
N GLY A 133 38.18 -0.86 15.73
CA GLY A 133 37.27 -1.46 16.70
C GLY A 133 35.85 -1.70 16.19
N PHE A 134 35.45 -1.11 15.04
CA PHE A 134 34.24 -1.53 14.34
C PHE A 134 34.49 -2.77 13.48
N ALA A 135 33.48 -3.62 13.39
CA ALA A 135 33.39 -4.69 12.39
C ALA A 135 32.02 -4.64 11.71
N SER A 136 31.98 -4.79 10.38
CA SER A 136 30.75 -5.08 9.65
C SER A 136 30.75 -6.55 9.24
N LEU A 137 29.77 -7.31 9.74
CA LEU A 137 29.50 -8.67 9.31
C LEU A 137 28.27 -8.70 8.40
N SER A 138 28.24 -9.70 7.52
CA SER A 138 27.14 -9.99 6.60
C SER A 138 26.71 -11.43 6.81
N ASP A 139 25.41 -11.67 7.02
CA ASP A 139 24.91 -13.03 7.28
C ASP A 139 23.74 -13.40 6.37
N ASN A 140 23.72 -14.69 6.00
CA ASN A 140 22.53 -15.36 5.50
C ASN A 140 21.81 -15.91 6.73
N VAL A 141 20.60 -15.40 7.02
CA VAL A 141 19.72 -16.03 8.04
C VAL A 141 19.17 -17.33 7.44
N GLY A 142 20.03 -18.34 7.39
CA GLY A 142 19.77 -19.66 6.85
C GLY A 142 18.90 -20.47 7.79
N LEU A 143 17.91 -21.16 7.22
CA LEU A 143 17.11 -22.13 7.93
C LEU A 143 17.98 -23.34 8.28
N GLU A 144 18.07 -23.69 9.56
CA GLU A 144 18.57 -25.01 9.99
C GLU A 144 17.54 -26.11 9.69
N ASP A 145 17.19 -26.34 8.42
CA ASP A 145 16.86 -27.71 7.99
C ASP A 145 16.94 -27.97 6.46
N SER A 146 17.43 -29.17 6.14
CA SER A 146 17.30 -29.91 4.87
C SER A 146 17.41 -29.18 3.51
N ALA A 147 18.60 -29.28 2.91
CA ALA A 147 18.82 -29.61 1.50
C ALA A 147 18.07 -28.83 0.39
N THR A 148 18.56 -27.64 0.03
CA THR A 148 18.58 -27.20 -1.39
C THR A 148 19.75 -26.25 -1.63
N GLU A 149 20.51 -26.45 -2.71
CA GLU A 149 21.74 -25.68 -3.00
C GLU A 149 21.43 -24.31 -3.60
N SER A 150 21.30 -23.28 -2.75
CA SER A 150 21.27 -21.87 -3.17
C SER A 150 21.84 -20.93 -2.10
N THR A 151 22.99 -21.28 -1.52
CA THR A 151 23.78 -20.41 -0.64
C THR A 151 24.42 -19.25 -1.43
N GLU A 152 23.59 -18.26 -1.79
CA GLU A 152 24.08 -17.02 -2.39
C GLU A 152 25.03 -16.28 -1.43
N ASN A 153 26.04 -15.65 -2.01
CA ASN A 153 27.20 -15.21 -1.25
C ASN A 153 27.01 -13.78 -0.70
N CYS A 154 26.34 -13.66 0.45
CA CYS A 154 26.09 -12.37 1.13
C CYS A 154 27.34 -11.58 1.58
N THR A 155 28.56 -12.10 1.36
CA THR A 155 29.84 -11.48 1.80
C THR A 155 30.12 -10.06 1.27
N SER A 156 29.40 -9.60 0.24
CA SER A 156 29.46 -8.21 -0.23
C SER A 156 28.46 -7.26 0.45
N SER A 157 27.48 -7.77 1.19
CA SER A 157 26.43 -6.98 1.83
C SER A 157 26.86 -6.51 3.23
N THR A 158 27.63 -5.44 3.26
CA THR A 158 28.18 -4.83 4.49
C THR A 158 27.66 -3.42 4.70
N TRP A 159 27.91 -2.87 5.90
CA TRP A 159 27.78 -1.44 6.16
C TRP A 159 28.99 -0.71 5.55
N VAL A 160 28.74 0.31 4.73
CA VAL A 160 29.75 0.94 3.87
C VAL A 160 29.99 2.41 4.24
N PRO A 161 31.24 2.83 4.51
CA PRO A 161 31.58 4.23 4.76
C PRO A 161 31.27 5.17 3.58
N ARG A 162 30.90 6.43 3.91
CA ARG A 162 30.47 7.50 2.98
C ARG A 162 30.95 8.90 3.42
N GLY A 163 32.05 9.00 4.17
CA GLY A 163 32.65 10.27 4.61
C GLY A 163 31.99 10.86 5.85
N ASP A 164 30.76 11.38 5.72
CA ASP A 164 30.01 11.97 6.85
C ASP A 164 29.12 10.96 7.61
N TYR A 165 28.95 9.75 7.08
CA TYR A 165 28.08 8.71 7.63
C TYR A 165 28.49 7.31 7.16
N ILE A 166 27.93 6.27 7.79
CA ILE A 166 27.97 4.89 7.34
C ILE A 166 26.57 4.45 6.87
N ALA A 167 26.50 3.75 5.74
CA ALA A 167 25.25 3.31 5.11
C ALA A 167 25.07 1.79 5.18
N SER A 168 23.86 1.32 5.47
CA SER A 168 23.53 -0.10 5.50
C SER A 168 23.46 -0.72 4.10
N ASN A 169 23.30 -2.04 4.07
CA ASN A 169 22.82 -2.73 2.87
C ASN A 169 21.38 -2.32 2.52
N THR A 170 21.04 -2.40 1.23
CA THR A 170 19.67 -2.24 0.69
C THR A 170 19.06 -3.56 0.23
N ASP A 171 19.79 -4.65 0.37
CA ASP A 171 19.44 -5.97 -0.14
C ASP A 171 18.97 -6.92 0.97
N GLU A 172 18.53 -8.10 0.57
CA GLU A 172 17.86 -9.03 1.48
C GLU A 172 18.83 -9.84 2.37
N CYS A 173 20.13 -9.52 2.39
CA CYS A 173 21.05 -10.06 3.39
C CYS A 173 20.82 -9.38 4.75
N THR A 174 21.38 -9.95 5.83
CA THR A 174 21.39 -9.32 7.15
C THR A 174 22.76 -8.71 7.41
N ALA A 175 22.89 -7.39 7.37
CA ALA A 175 24.14 -6.68 7.64
C ALA A 175 24.18 -6.17 9.08
N THR A 176 25.27 -6.47 9.80
CA THR A 176 25.45 -6.13 11.21
C THR A 176 26.75 -5.36 11.40
N LEU A 177 26.64 -4.06 11.69
CA LEU A 177 27.75 -3.26 12.21
C LEU A 177 27.82 -3.47 13.72
N MET A 178 29.02 -3.73 14.26
CA MET A 178 29.23 -3.89 15.69
C MET A 178 30.45 -3.16 16.21
N TYR A 179 30.41 -2.78 17.48
CA TYR A 179 31.50 -2.13 18.21
C TYR A 179 31.56 -2.65 19.66
N ALA A 180 32.75 -3.01 20.13
CA ALA A 180 32.96 -3.52 21.49
C ALA A 180 33.62 -2.45 22.38
N VAL A 181 33.04 -2.18 23.56
CA VAL A 181 33.49 -1.13 24.47
C VAL A 181 33.52 -1.62 25.93
N SER A 182 34.54 -1.21 26.69
CA SER A 182 34.69 -1.56 28.12
C SER A 182 34.55 -0.31 28.99
N LEU A 183 33.37 -0.14 29.58
CA LEU A 183 33.05 1.01 30.43
C LEU A 183 33.54 0.79 31.87
N LYS A 184 34.04 1.85 32.51
CA LYS A 184 34.49 1.83 33.92
C LYS A 184 33.52 2.52 34.88
N GLN A 185 32.55 3.24 34.35
CA GLN A 185 31.33 3.70 35.03
C GLN A 185 30.14 3.49 34.09
N SER A 186 28.91 3.46 34.60
CA SER A 186 27.72 3.48 33.75
C SER A 186 27.74 4.73 32.86
N GLY A 187 27.26 4.60 31.62
CA GLY A 187 27.30 5.67 30.63
C GLY A 187 26.18 5.52 29.60
N THR A 188 26.33 6.14 28.44
CA THR A 188 25.34 6.07 27.34
C THR A 188 26.01 5.88 26.00
N VAL A 189 25.31 5.23 25.07
CA VAL A 189 25.59 5.29 23.63
C VAL A 189 24.53 6.15 22.96
N ASN A 190 25.00 7.16 22.23
CA ASN A 190 24.18 8.15 21.54
C ASN A 190 24.57 8.14 20.05
N PHE A 191 23.60 8.18 19.14
CA PHE A 191 23.88 8.28 17.70
C PHE A 191 22.73 8.93 16.93
N GLU A 192 23.04 9.47 15.74
CA GLU A 192 22.05 9.91 14.77
C GLU A 192 21.80 8.81 13.73
N TYR A 193 20.55 8.59 13.35
CA TYR A 193 20.15 7.63 12.33
C TYR A 193 19.12 8.20 11.34
N TYR A 194 19.10 7.66 10.14
CA TYR A 194 18.07 7.89 9.14
C TYR A 194 17.56 6.52 8.68
N HIS A 195 16.27 6.25 8.87
CA HIS A 195 15.60 4.97 8.59
C HIS A 195 14.37 5.25 7.69
N PRO A 196 14.59 5.47 6.38
CA PRO A 196 13.58 6.03 5.47
C PRO A 196 12.50 5.05 4.96
N ASP A 197 12.67 3.73 5.09
CA ASP A 197 11.72 2.77 4.54
C ASP A 197 11.46 1.57 5.47
N SER A 198 10.18 1.37 5.80
CA SER A 198 9.67 0.21 6.56
C SER A 198 9.87 -1.16 5.88
N SER A 199 10.40 -1.18 4.65
CA SER A 199 10.90 -2.41 4.02
C SER A 199 12.20 -2.92 4.63
N ILE A 200 12.92 -2.11 5.40
CA ILE A 200 14.08 -2.55 6.20
C ILE A 200 13.63 -2.73 7.65
N ILE A 201 13.96 -3.87 8.24
CA ILE A 201 13.94 -4.03 9.70
C ILE A 201 15.30 -3.52 10.21
N PHE A 202 15.28 -2.42 10.95
CA PHE A 202 16.46 -1.85 11.62
C PHE A 202 16.38 -2.10 13.12
N GLU A 203 17.38 -2.78 13.65
CA GLU A 203 17.50 -3.11 15.06
C GLU A 203 18.77 -2.50 15.66
N PHE A 204 18.66 -1.94 16.85
CA PHE A 204 19.80 -1.58 17.69
C PHE A 204 19.71 -2.35 19.00
N PHE A 205 20.80 -3.00 19.43
CA PHE A 205 20.82 -3.69 20.72
C PHE A 205 22.22 -3.77 21.32
N VAL A 206 22.25 -3.97 22.64
CA VAL A 206 23.47 -4.08 23.46
C VAL A 206 23.50 -5.46 24.10
N GLN A 207 24.63 -6.16 24.01
CA GLN A 207 24.90 -7.38 24.76
C GLN A 207 25.98 -7.13 25.82
N ASN A 208 25.83 -7.78 26.98
CA ASN A 208 26.82 -7.76 28.05
C ASN A 208 27.82 -8.95 27.94
N ASP A 209 28.71 -9.05 28.93
CA ASP A 209 29.71 -10.12 29.09
C ASP A 209 29.11 -11.54 29.23
N GLN A 210 27.82 -11.65 29.58
CA GLN A 210 27.08 -12.91 29.67
C GLN A 210 26.33 -13.26 28.37
N CYS A 211 26.59 -12.52 27.28
CA CYS A 211 25.86 -12.57 26.00
C CYS A 211 24.34 -12.33 26.13
N GLN A 212 23.89 -11.74 27.24
CA GLN A 212 22.47 -11.41 27.46
C GLN A 212 22.19 -10.01 26.89
N PRO A 213 21.07 -9.82 26.15
CA PRO A 213 20.65 -8.49 25.77
C PRO A 213 20.20 -7.71 27.00
N ASN A 214 20.54 -6.42 27.09
CA ASN A 214 19.90 -5.53 28.06
C ASN A 214 18.37 -5.55 27.80
N VAL A 215 17.58 -5.86 28.82
CA VAL A 215 16.15 -6.23 28.66
C VAL A 215 15.28 -5.03 28.29
N ASP A 216 15.69 -3.84 28.73
CA ASP A 216 15.01 -2.58 28.49
C ASP A 216 15.92 -1.62 27.74
N ASP A 217 15.84 -1.67 26.42
CA ASP A 217 15.47 -0.49 25.63
C ASP A 217 14.91 -0.91 24.26
N ALA A 218 14.57 0.05 23.40
CA ALA A 218 13.90 -0.19 22.12
C ALA A 218 14.78 -0.93 21.08
N LYS A 219 14.78 -2.27 21.13
CA LYS A 219 15.49 -3.15 20.17
C LYS A 219 15.22 -2.81 18.70
N TRP A 220 14.02 -2.28 18.41
CA TRP A 220 13.55 -1.95 17.06
C TRP A 220 13.51 -0.43 16.87
N MET A 221 14.21 0.03 15.84
CA MET A 221 14.37 1.44 15.53
C MET A 221 13.16 1.94 14.74
N LYS A 222 12.61 3.10 15.14
CA LYS A 222 11.48 3.73 14.45
C LYS A 222 11.88 4.12 13.01
N THR A 223 10.91 4.15 12.10
CA THR A 223 11.11 4.72 10.76
C THR A 223 11.11 6.24 10.85
N THR A 224 12.15 6.88 10.33
CA THR A 224 12.31 8.34 10.42
C THR A 224 11.50 9.03 9.32
N GLU A 225 10.38 9.65 9.67
CA GLU A 225 9.58 10.39 8.67
C GLU A 225 10.22 11.75 8.29
N LYS A 226 11.21 12.26 9.05
CA LYS A 226 11.76 13.62 8.91
C LYS A 226 13.28 13.69 9.09
N GLY A 227 14.01 13.16 8.11
CA GLY A 227 15.47 13.20 8.11
C GLY A 227 16.08 12.50 9.33
N TRP A 228 17.21 13.00 9.81
CA TRP A 228 17.96 12.36 10.89
C TRP A 228 17.28 12.49 12.26
N GLU A 229 17.05 11.34 12.92
CA GLU A 229 16.60 11.22 14.30
C GLU A 229 17.76 10.86 15.24
N PHE A 230 17.59 11.10 16.54
CA PHE A 230 18.59 10.85 17.57
C PHE A 230 18.16 9.71 18.49
N HIS A 231 19.07 8.78 18.78
CA HIS A 231 18.87 7.67 19.70
C HIS A 231 19.91 7.70 20.83
N SER A 232 19.51 7.25 22.02
CA SER A 232 20.32 7.23 23.24
C SER A 232 19.90 6.04 24.09
N VAL A 233 20.85 5.23 24.56
CA VAL A 233 20.61 4.05 25.41
C VAL A 233 21.63 4.02 26.54
N GLU A 234 21.19 3.67 27.76
CA GLU A 234 22.08 3.52 28.91
C GLU A 234 22.90 2.21 28.83
N LEU A 235 24.18 2.33 29.18
CA LEU A 235 25.16 1.25 29.15
C LEU A 235 25.67 0.95 30.56
N ASN A 236 25.69 -0.32 30.91
CA ASN A 236 26.15 -0.80 32.21
C ASN A 236 27.68 -0.75 32.31
N GLN A 237 28.21 -0.56 33.52
CA GLN A 237 29.63 -0.74 33.81
C GLN A 237 30.09 -2.15 33.40
N GLY A 238 31.22 -2.28 32.71
CA GLY A 238 31.73 -3.54 32.18
C GLY A 238 31.84 -3.57 30.67
N ASN A 239 31.89 -4.78 30.09
CA ASN A 239 32.01 -4.97 28.65
C ASN A 239 30.62 -4.95 28.00
N ASN A 240 30.45 -4.07 27.03
CA ASN A 240 29.23 -3.93 26.23
C ASN A 240 29.61 -4.11 24.75
N VAL A 241 28.83 -4.89 24.00
CA VAL A 241 28.93 -4.97 22.54
C VAL A 241 27.67 -4.37 21.94
N LEU A 242 27.87 -3.35 21.10
CA LEU A 242 26.84 -2.58 20.43
C LEU A 242 26.61 -3.18 19.05
N TYR A 243 25.34 -3.35 18.66
CA TYR A 243 24.96 -3.93 17.36
C TYR A 243 23.93 -3.04 16.65
N TRP A 244 24.27 -2.59 15.44
CA TRP A 244 23.34 -1.98 14.48
C TRP A 244 23.09 -2.99 13.37
N ARG A 245 21.90 -3.57 13.33
CA ARG A 245 21.54 -4.69 12.44
C ARG A 245 20.42 -4.30 11.50
N THR A 246 20.63 -4.47 10.20
CA THR A 246 19.63 -4.24 9.16
C THR A 246 19.29 -5.52 8.42
N THR A 247 18.06 -5.62 7.93
CA THR A 247 17.60 -6.67 7.03
C THR A 247 16.48 -6.13 6.14
N ALA A 248 16.72 -6.05 4.84
CA ALA A 248 15.71 -5.57 3.89
C ALA A 248 14.79 -6.69 3.40
N PHE A 249 13.56 -6.32 3.08
CA PHE A 249 12.52 -7.17 2.52
C PHE A 249 11.96 -6.50 1.26
N SER A 250 12.61 -6.73 0.13
CA SER A 250 12.14 -6.24 -1.17
C SER A 250 10.95 -7.07 -1.65
N VAL A 251 9.78 -6.43 -1.71
CA VAL A 251 8.55 -7.00 -2.29
C VAL A 251 8.05 -6.05 -3.37
N TRP A 252 7.60 -6.61 -4.50
CA TRP A 252 7.11 -5.88 -5.68
C TRP A 252 8.08 -4.83 -6.24
N SER A 253 9.38 -5.14 -6.26
CA SER A 253 10.43 -4.37 -6.96
C SER A 253 10.64 -2.92 -6.50
N LYS A 254 10.10 -2.51 -5.35
CA LYS A 254 10.44 -1.24 -4.72
C LYS A 254 11.85 -1.32 -4.14
N VAL A 255 12.80 -0.58 -4.71
CA VAL A 255 14.17 -0.48 -4.18
C VAL A 255 14.10 0.13 -2.77
N SER A 256 14.63 -0.60 -1.79
CA SER A 256 14.67 -0.16 -0.39
C SER A 256 15.76 0.88 -0.21
N ASN A 257 15.43 2.02 0.39
CA ASN A 257 16.42 3.04 0.76
C ASN A 257 17.24 2.57 1.96
N PRO A 258 18.57 2.72 1.98
CA PRO A 258 19.41 2.23 3.08
C PRO A 258 19.18 3.01 4.38
N VAL A 259 19.44 2.35 5.50
CA VAL A 259 19.57 3.01 6.80
C VAL A 259 20.93 3.69 6.86
N LEU A 260 20.99 4.92 7.35
CA LEU A 260 22.23 5.66 7.56
C LEU A 260 22.46 5.89 9.05
N VAL A 261 23.71 5.84 9.52
CA VAL A 261 24.10 6.12 10.90
C VAL A 261 25.31 7.07 10.92
N ARG A 262 25.36 8.01 11.87
CA ARG A 262 26.49 8.93 12.08
C ARG A 262 26.56 9.44 13.53
N ASN A 263 27.59 10.24 13.83
CA ASN A 263 27.77 10.92 15.11
C ASN A 263 27.67 9.98 16.33
N ILE A 264 28.20 8.75 16.22
CA ILE A 264 28.16 7.77 17.31
C ILE A 264 29.07 8.28 18.43
N ALA A 265 28.52 8.53 19.61
CA ALA A 265 29.25 8.95 20.81
C ALA A 265 28.93 7.99 21.96
N ILE A 266 29.97 7.49 22.63
CA ILE A 266 29.84 6.56 23.75
C ILE A 266 30.50 7.18 24.97
N THR A 267 29.81 7.20 26.11
CA THR A 267 30.31 7.70 27.39
C THR A 267 30.43 6.58 28.42
N GLY A 268 31.18 6.81 29.50
CA GLY A 268 31.46 5.83 30.57
C GLY A 268 32.79 5.08 30.41
N VAL A 269 33.57 5.35 29.35
CA VAL A 269 34.96 4.89 29.25
C VAL A 269 35.84 5.64 30.25
N ALA A 270 36.93 5.01 30.69
CA ALA A 270 37.76 5.52 31.79
C ALA A 270 38.27 6.96 31.55
N TYR A 271 38.78 7.22 30.34
CA TYR A 271 39.36 8.48 29.90
C TYR A 271 39.51 8.43 28.37
N THR A 272 39.65 9.58 27.71
CA THR A 272 40.36 9.65 26.42
C THR A 272 41.85 9.93 26.66
N SER A 273 42.72 9.22 25.93
CA SER A 273 44.19 9.37 25.99
C SER A 273 44.71 10.59 25.25
N GLU A 274 43.88 11.20 24.41
CA GLU A 274 44.21 12.37 23.60
C GLU A 274 42.97 13.21 23.29
N CYS A 275 43.17 14.43 22.77
CA CYS A 275 42.10 15.30 22.31
C CYS A 275 41.95 15.19 20.81
N PHE A 276 40.74 14.90 20.34
CA PHE A 276 40.43 14.78 18.93
C PHE A 276 40.52 16.16 18.26
N PRO A 277 41.29 16.35 17.18
CA PRO A 277 41.32 17.60 16.45
C PRO A 277 39.95 17.86 15.81
N CYS A 278 39.51 19.12 15.82
CA CYS A 278 38.27 19.52 15.14
C CYS A 278 38.33 19.13 13.67
N LYS A 279 37.27 18.46 13.18
CA LYS A 279 37.21 18.05 11.78
C LYS A 279 37.17 19.27 10.85
N PRO A 280 37.73 19.20 9.63
CA PRO A 280 37.74 20.32 8.69
C PRO A 280 36.34 20.96 8.53
N GLY A 281 36.30 22.29 8.44
CA GLY A 281 35.05 23.06 8.48
C GLY A 281 34.45 23.28 9.87
N THR A 282 35.09 22.76 10.93
CA THR A 282 34.81 23.10 12.33
C THR A 282 36.03 23.69 13.04
N TYR A 283 35.83 24.36 14.18
CA TYR A 283 36.91 24.99 14.95
C TYR A 283 36.65 24.96 16.47
N ALA A 284 37.71 25.10 17.27
CA ALA A 284 37.62 25.26 18.72
C ALA A 284 38.51 26.40 19.24
N ALA A 285 37.95 27.60 19.36
CA ALA A 285 38.68 28.81 19.78
C ALA A 285 39.12 28.82 21.26
N LYS A 286 38.51 27.97 22.10
CA LYS A 286 38.77 27.89 23.55
C LYS A 286 39.57 26.64 23.89
N GLN A 287 40.51 26.77 24.82
CA GLN A 287 41.14 25.63 25.50
C GLN A 287 40.07 24.95 26.39
N GLY A 288 40.11 23.63 26.50
CA GLY A 288 39.11 22.86 27.23
C GLY A 288 37.74 22.75 26.52
N SER A 289 37.72 22.79 25.19
CA SER A 289 36.47 22.65 24.42
C SER A 289 35.96 21.20 24.45
N SER A 290 34.68 20.99 24.71
CA SER A 290 34.04 19.67 24.68
C SER A 290 33.39 19.32 23.33
N PHE A 291 33.29 20.29 22.43
CA PHE A 291 32.81 20.12 21.05
C PHE A 291 33.38 21.23 20.14
N CYS A 292 33.36 21.00 18.82
CA CYS A 292 33.79 21.98 17.81
C CYS A 292 32.60 22.73 17.22
N GLN A 293 32.80 23.99 16.83
CA GLN A 293 31.79 24.86 16.22
C GLN A 293 31.92 24.85 14.69
N LEU A 294 30.80 24.83 13.97
CA LEU A 294 30.78 24.87 12.50
C LEU A 294 31.16 26.26 11.96
N CYS A 295 31.94 26.29 10.88
CA CYS A 295 32.28 27.53 10.18
C CYS A 295 31.08 28.10 9.38
N PRO A 296 30.88 29.44 9.37
CA PRO A 296 29.88 30.08 8.53
C PRO A 296 30.24 30.00 7.04
N ALA A 297 29.26 30.19 6.16
CA ALA A 297 29.47 30.21 4.71
C ALA A 297 30.40 31.36 4.27
N ASN A 298 31.15 31.16 3.19
CA ASN A 298 32.31 31.97 2.77
C ASN A 298 33.44 32.05 3.82
N SER A 299 33.53 31.06 4.72
CA SER A 299 34.73 30.77 5.50
C SER A 299 35.04 29.27 5.53
N TYR A 300 36.27 28.90 5.85
CA TYR A 300 36.72 27.51 5.91
C TYR A 300 37.63 27.27 7.13
N SER A 301 37.84 26.01 7.47
CA SER A 301 38.87 25.64 8.46
C SER A 301 39.51 24.30 8.13
N ASN A 302 40.81 24.19 8.43
CA ASN A 302 41.56 22.95 8.33
C ASN A 302 41.32 22.06 9.57
N LYS A 303 41.82 20.80 9.53
CA LYS A 303 41.76 19.91 10.70
C LYS A 303 42.56 20.50 11.86
N GLY A 304 41.97 20.53 13.06
CA GLY A 304 42.63 21.05 14.27
C GLY A 304 42.66 22.58 14.40
N GLU A 305 41.82 23.31 13.66
CA GLU A 305 41.89 24.77 13.59
C GLU A 305 41.15 25.51 14.73
N THR A 306 41.66 26.69 15.09
CA THR A 306 41.21 27.52 16.21
C THR A 306 40.22 28.62 15.82
N SER A 307 40.12 28.97 14.54
CA SER A 307 39.17 29.96 13.99
C SER A 307 38.95 29.77 12.49
N CYS A 308 37.75 30.03 11.99
CA CYS A 308 37.47 29.99 10.55
C CYS A 308 38.15 31.13 9.80
N HIS A 309 38.79 30.82 8.67
CA HIS A 309 39.41 31.79 7.77
C HIS A 309 38.40 32.20 6.68
N PRO A 310 38.24 33.49 6.36
CA PRO A 310 37.36 33.92 5.27
C PRO A 310 37.89 33.46 3.90
N CYS A 311 36.99 33.23 2.95
CA CYS A 311 37.37 33.05 1.55
C CYS A 311 37.70 34.41 0.89
N ASP A 312 38.63 34.37 -0.06
CA ASP A 312 38.86 35.49 -1.00
C ASP A 312 37.59 35.79 -1.82
N SER A 313 37.46 37.01 -2.37
CA SER A 313 36.24 37.44 -3.06
C SER A 313 35.90 36.64 -4.33
N ASP A 314 36.93 36.18 -5.05
CA ASP A 314 36.84 35.30 -6.23
C ASP A 314 36.45 33.84 -5.88
N LYS A 315 36.30 33.54 -4.58
CA LYS A 315 36.03 32.21 -4.04
C LYS A 315 34.79 32.20 -3.14
N TYR A 316 34.28 31.02 -2.89
CA TYR A 316 33.16 30.78 -1.98
C TYR A 316 33.36 29.49 -1.19
N SER A 317 32.63 29.34 -0.10
CA SER A 317 32.52 28.07 0.62
C SER A 317 31.12 27.89 1.19
N GLU A 318 30.72 26.63 1.30
CA GLU A 318 29.48 26.24 1.98
C GLU A 318 29.69 26.28 3.52
N LYS A 319 28.59 26.33 4.28
CA LYS A 319 28.67 26.31 5.75
C LYS A 319 29.31 24.99 6.21
N GLY A 320 30.34 25.06 7.05
CA GLY A 320 31.08 23.90 7.51
C GLY A 320 32.05 23.29 6.48
N SER A 321 32.50 24.06 5.48
CA SER A 321 33.43 23.55 4.46
C SER A 321 34.91 23.57 4.90
N SER A 322 35.66 22.59 4.41
CA SER A 322 37.10 22.44 4.64
C SER A 322 37.98 23.38 3.81
N SER A 323 37.45 23.96 2.73
CA SER A 323 38.21 24.75 1.76
C SER A 323 37.29 25.67 0.94
N CYS A 324 37.88 26.69 0.30
CA CYS A 324 37.17 27.58 -0.60
C CYS A 324 37.27 27.07 -2.06
N LYS A 325 36.13 27.00 -2.74
CA LYS A 325 36.00 26.70 -4.18
C LYS A 325 36.07 28.03 -4.97
N MET A 326 36.63 28.03 -6.18
CA MET A 326 36.52 29.19 -7.09
C MET A 326 35.06 29.46 -7.42
N ARG A 327 34.65 30.73 -7.52
CA ARG A 327 33.33 31.08 -8.07
C ARG A 327 33.29 30.74 -9.56
N PRO A 328 32.19 30.17 -10.09
CA PRO A 328 31.95 30.05 -11.53
C PRO A 328 31.42 31.38 -12.10
N ALA A 329 31.52 31.57 -13.42
CA ALA A 329 30.81 32.66 -14.11
C ALA A 329 29.28 32.41 -14.06
N CYS A 330 28.48 33.46 -13.85
CA CYS A 330 27.02 33.30 -13.74
C CYS A 330 26.39 32.79 -15.04
N THR A 331 25.41 31.91 -14.88
CA THR A 331 24.66 31.26 -15.98
C THR A 331 23.16 31.50 -15.89
N ASP A 332 22.42 31.06 -16.90
CA ASP A 332 20.95 30.97 -16.90
C ASP A 332 20.39 30.06 -15.78
N LYS A 333 21.23 29.20 -15.19
CA LYS A 333 20.91 28.30 -14.07
C LYS A 333 21.09 28.92 -12.69
N ASP A 334 21.71 30.10 -12.59
CA ASP A 334 22.02 30.78 -11.33
C ASP A 334 20.93 31.79 -10.90
N TYR A 335 20.00 32.14 -11.80
CA TYR A 335 18.84 32.97 -11.51
C TYR A 335 17.53 32.22 -11.76
N PHE A 336 16.45 32.74 -11.18
CA PHE A 336 15.08 32.28 -11.42
C PHE A 336 14.17 33.48 -11.69
N TYR A 337 12.96 33.24 -12.21
CA TYR A 337 11.98 34.28 -12.48
C TYR A 337 10.81 34.20 -11.51
N THR A 338 10.14 35.32 -11.31
CA THR A 338 8.97 35.44 -10.43
C THR A 338 8.19 36.68 -10.81
N HIS A 339 6.89 36.69 -10.59
CA HIS A 339 6.05 37.85 -10.88
C HIS A 339 6.06 38.82 -9.71
N THR A 340 6.13 40.13 -9.98
CA THR A 340 5.90 41.12 -8.93
C THR A 340 4.45 41.02 -8.44
N ALA A 341 4.22 41.26 -7.15
CA ALA A 341 2.88 41.52 -6.65
C ALA A 341 2.22 42.67 -7.45
N CYS A 342 0.90 42.60 -7.62
CA CYS A 342 0.13 43.61 -8.36
C CYS A 342 0.27 44.99 -7.72
N ASP A 343 0.67 45.99 -8.49
CA ASP A 343 0.79 47.36 -8.00
C ASP A 343 -0.56 48.11 -7.93
N ALA A 344 -0.54 49.38 -7.52
CA ALA A 344 -1.75 50.19 -7.40
C ALA A 344 -2.51 50.42 -8.73
N ASN A 345 -1.86 50.23 -9.89
CA ASN A 345 -2.53 50.27 -11.20
C ASN A 345 -3.20 48.92 -11.54
N GLY A 346 -2.88 47.86 -10.80
CA GLY A 346 -3.24 46.49 -11.12
C GLY A 346 -2.30 45.84 -12.14
N GLU A 347 -1.05 46.27 -12.18
CA GLU A 347 -0.04 45.76 -13.10
C GLU A 347 0.95 44.84 -12.40
N THR A 348 1.43 43.81 -13.10
CA THR A 348 2.53 42.92 -12.70
C THR A 348 3.57 42.83 -13.83
N GLN A 349 4.83 42.63 -13.46
CA GLN A 349 5.93 42.38 -14.39
C GLN A 349 6.68 41.11 -13.97
N LEU A 350 7.17 40.36 -14.95
CA LEU A 350 8.11 39.26 -14.71
C LEU A 350 9.47 39.88 -14.35
N MET A 351 10.00 39.49 -13.19
CA MET A 351 11.32 39.90 -12.73
C MET A 351 12.22 38.68 -12.48
N TYR A 352 13.52 38.87 -12.62
CA TYR A 352 14.52 37.84 -12.34
C TYR A 352 15.18 38.10 -10.98
N LYS A 353 15.54 37.03 -10.27
CA LYS A 353 16.25 37.05 -8.98
C LYS A 353 17.43 36.06 -9.03
N TRP A 354 18.60 36.47 -8.55
CA TRP A 354 19.71 35.54 -8.30
C TRP A 354 19.33 34.53 -7.20
N ALA A 355 19.68 33.25 -7.39
CA ALA A 355 19.53 32.22 -6.37
C ALA A 355 20.39 32.52 -5.14
N GLN A 356 19.83 32.45 -3.93
CA GLN A 356 20.54 32.76 -2.69
C GLN A 356 21.04 31.49 -1.98
N PRO A 357 22.30 31.47 -1.48
CA PRO A 357 23.34 32.49 -1.65
C PRO A 357 23.80 32.59 -3.11
N LYS A 358 24.23 33.79 -3.54
CA LYS A 358 24.84 33.98 -4.86
C LYS A 358 26.24 33.37 -4.84
N ILE A 359 26.42 32.30 -5.63
CA ILE A 359 27.68 31.56 -5.73
C ILE A 359 28.53 32.14 -6.86
N CYS A 360 27.93 32.34 -8.03
CA CYS A 360 28.60 32.80 -9.24
C CYS A 360 29.06 34.27 -9.21
N ASP A 361 29.94 34.63 -10.16
CA ASP A 361 30.39 36.00 -10.42
C ASP A 361 29.80 36.56 -11.73
N GLU A 362 29.44 37.85 -11.73
CA GLU A 362 28.86 38.58 -12.88
C GLU A 362 29.90 39.34 -13.72
N ASP A 363 31.12 39.53 -13.20
CA ASP A 363 32.17 40.30 -13.89
C ASP A 363 33.24 39.43 -14.57
N MET A 364 33.09 38.10 -14.53
CA MET A 364 33.92 37.17 -15.31
C MET A 364 33.56 37.12 -16.81
N GLU A 365 34.56 36.81 -17.63
CA GLU A 365 34.38 36.67 -19.09
C GLU A 365 33.39 35.55 -19.41
N GLY A 366 32.34 35.89 -20.19
CA GLY A 366 31.25 34.97 -20.52
C GLY A 366 30.14 34.87 -19.48
N ALA A 367 30.21 35.57 -18.34
CA ALA A 367 29.13 35.59 -17.35
C ALA A 367 27.84 36.24 -17.91
N VAL A 368 26.71 35.59 -17.66
CA VAL A 368 25.36 36.12 -17.92
C VAL A 368 25.02 37.13 -16.83
N LYS A 369 24.56 38.33 -17.23
CA LYS A 369 24.02 39.33 -16.31
C LYS A 369 22.53 39.10 -16.08
N LEU A 370 22.03 39.50 -14.90
CA LEU A 370 20.62 39.32 -14.55
C LEU A 370 19.73 40.02 -15.61
N PRO A 371 18.76 39.32 -16.24
CA PRO A 371 17.98 39.93 -17.31
C PRO A 371 17.10 41.08 -16.80
N ALA A 372 16.82 42.05 -17.68
CA ALA A 372 15.88 43.13 -17.39
C ALA A 372 14.47 42.56 -17.11
N SER A 373 13.68 43.24 -16.28
CA SER A 373 12.27 42.88 -16.08
C SER A 373 11.45 43.16 -17.34
N ASP A 374 10.46 42.31 -17.60
CA ASP A 374 9.58 42.45 -18.76
C ASP A 374 8.65 43.67 -18.67
N VAL A 375 8.01 43.99 -19.78
CA VAL A 375 6.95 45.02 -19.84
C VAL A 375 5.82 44.64 -18.88
N LYS A 376 5.32 45.62 -18.13
CA LYS A 376 4.16 45.46 -17.27
C LYS A 376 2.93 44.94 -18.03
N THR A 377 2.23 44.01 -17.40
CA THR A 377 0.99 43.38 -17.89
C THR A 377 -0.11 43.56 -16.85
N HIS A 378 -1.38 43.53 -17.27
CA HIS A 378 -2.50 43.64 -16.34
C HIS A 378 -2.67 42.33 -15.55
N CYS A 379 -2.82 42.43 -14.23
CA CYS A 379 -3.02 41.26 -13.39
C CYS A 379 -4.34 40.53 -13.73
N PRO A 380 -4.36 39.17 -13.70
CA PRO A 380 -5.61 38.42 -13.69
C PRO A 380 -6.40 38.71 -12.40
N PRO A 381 -7.71 38.43 -12.38
CA PRO A 381 -8.57 38.69 -11.22
C PRO A 381 -8.11 37.95 -9.96
N CYS A 382 -8.64 38.35 -8.81
CA CYS A 382 -8.40 37.64 -7.56
C CYS A 382 -8.88 36.18 -7.63
N ASN A 383 -8.38 35.33 -6.74
CA ASN A 383 -8.90 33.97 -6.65
C ASN A 383 -10.41 33.99 -6.33
N PRO A 384 -11.21 33.06 -6.87
CA PRO A 384 -12.64 33.00 -6.58
C PRO A 384 -12.93 32.97 -5.07
N GLY A 385 -13.94 33.74 -4.65
CA GLY A 385 -14.25 34.04 -3.24
C GLY A 385 -13.46 35.19 -2.62
N PHE A 386 -12.47 35.76 -3.31
CA PHE A 386 -11.78 36.99 -2.91
C PHE A 386 -12.23 38.18 -3.76
N PHE A 387 -12.05 39.39 -3.26
CA PHE A 387 -12.27 40.64 -3.98
C PHE A 387 -11.00 41.49 -4.03
N LYS A 388 -10.91 42.40 -5.00
CA LYS A 388 -9.75 43.28 -5.17
C LYS A 388 -9.94 44.59 -4.39
N THR A 389 -8.98 44.93 -3.52
CA THR A 389 -8.98 46.21 -2.78
C THR A 389 -8.46 47.38 -3.62
N SER A 390 -8.58 48.60 -3.09
CA SER A 390 -7.97 49.81 -3.65
C SER A 390 -6.44 49.73 -3.80
N ASN A 391 -5.79 48.82 -3.07
CA ASN A 391 -4.33 48.65 -3.08
C ASN A 391 -3.89 47.45 -3.95
N SER A 392 -4.79 46.91 -4.78
CA SER A 392 -4.61 45.67 -5.55
C SER A 392 -4.30 44.40 -4.74
N THR A 393 -4.49 44.42 -3.42
CA THR A 393 -4.50 43.18 -2.62
C THR A 393 -5.80 42.42 -2.83
N CYS A 394 -5.76 41.10 -2.68
CA CYS A 394 -6.94 40.25 -2.70
C CYS A 394 -7.36 39.91 -1.26
N GLU A 395 -8.55 40.35 -0.86
CA GLU A 395 -9.11 40.10 0.48
C GLU A 395 -10.32 39.14 0.41
N PRO A 396 -10.56 38.32 1.45
CA PRO A 396 -11.65 37.34 1.45
C PRO A 396 -13.01 38.04 1.52
N CYS A 397 -13.98 37.58 0.72
CA CYS A 397 -15.34 38.10 0.80
C CYS A 397 -16.03 37.73 2.13
N PRO A 398 -16.85 38.63 2.71
CA PRO A 398 -17.53 38.37 3.98
C PRO A 398 -18.60 37.28 3.86
N TYR A 399 -18.85 36.55 4.96
CA TYR A 399 -19.87 35.49 4.98
C TYR A 399 -21.24 35.98 4.51
N GLY A 400 -21.93 35.15 3.72
CA GLY A 400 -23.17 35.51 3.02
C GLY A 400 -22.97 36.22 1.67
N THR A 401 -21.73 36.32 1.18
CA THR A 401 -21.40 36.81 -0.16
C THR A 401 -20.55 35.81 -0.95
N TYR A 402 -20.48 35.98 -2.27
CA TYR A 402 -19.63 35.23 -3.19
C TYR A 402 -18.97 36.17 -4.22
N SER A 403 -17.83 35.75 -4.78
CA SER A 403 -17.10 36.49 -5.80
C SER A 403 -16.47 35.55 -6.83
N ASN A 404 -16.45 35.96 -8.10
CA ASN A 404 -15.71 35.28 -9.17
C ASN A 404 -14.25 35.78 -9.30
N GLY A 405 -13.76 36.58 -8.34
CA GLY A 405 -12.47 37.26 -8.38
C GLY A 405 -12.55 38.77 -8.64
N SER A 406 -13.75 39.37 -8.60
CA SER A 406 -14.00 40.81 -8.79
C SER A 406 -14.53 41.48 -7.52
N ASP A 407 -15.83 41.74 -7.43
CA ASP A 407 -16.51 42.32 -6.27
C ASP A 407 -17.33 41.26 -5.51
N CYS A 408 -17.49 41.43 -4.19
CA CYS A 408 -18.34 40.55 -3.38
C CYS A 408 -19.83 40.85 -3.63
N THR A 409 -20.59 39.82 -4.00
CA THR A 409 -22.04 39.91 -4.24
C THR A 409 -22.80 39.06 -3.23
N HIS A 410 -23.90 39.56 -2.66
CA HIS A 410 -24.69 38.79 -1.70
C HIS A 410 -25.33 37.55 -2.35
N CYS A 411 -25.35 36.44 -1.62
CA CYS A 411 -26.08 35.25 -2.04
C CYS A 411 -27.59 35.56 -2.20
N PRO A 412 -28.24 35.15 -3.30
CA PRO A 412 -29.68 35.26 -3.46
C PRO A 412 -30.45 34.60 -2.30
N ALA A 413 -31.62 35.15 -1.95
CA ALA A 413 -32.49 34.57 -0.94
C ALA A 413 -32.83 33.10 -1.27
N GLY A 414 -32.67 32.20 -0.29
CA GLY A 414 -32.78 30.75 -0.52
C GLY A 414 -31.48 30.06 -0.95
N THR A 415 -30.33 30.74 -0.89
CA THR A 415 -29.01 30.14 -1.19
C THR A 415 -27.97 30.42 -0.08
N GLU A 416 -27.06 29.48 0.15
CA GLU A 416 -25.94 29.61 1.09
C GLU A 416 -24.59 29.64 0.32
N PRO A 417 -23.59 30.44 0.73
CA PRO A 417 -22.25 30.44 0.12
C PRO A 417 -21.54 29.08 0.29
N VAL A 418 -20.92 28.58 -0.78
CA VAL A 418 -20.16 27.31 -0.76
C VAL A 418 -18.75 27.56 -0.22
N LEU A 419 -18.55 27.35 1.08
CA LEU A 419 -17.27 27.66 1.74
C LEU A 419 -16.14 26.68 1.36
N GLY A 420 -15.01 27.23 0.92
CA GLY A 420 -13.82 26.49 0.54
C GLY A 420 -12.63 27.40 0.22
N TYR A 421 -11.63 26.85 -0.47
CA TYR A 421 -10.55 27.61 -1.10
C TYR A 421 -10.35 27.13 -2.53
N GLU A 422 -10.34 28.04 -3.51
CA GLU A 422 -10.20 27.75 -4.93
C GLU A 422 -9.04 28.54 -5.54
N TYR A 423 -7.80 28.09 -5.25
CA TYR A 423 -6.58 28.74 -5.71
C TYR A 423 -6.24 28.34 -7.15
N LYS A 424 -6.20 29.32 -8.05
CA LYS A 424 -5.99 29.18 -9.51
C LYS A 424 -5.11 30.28 -10.11
N TRP A 425 -5.16 31.49 -9.56
CA TRP A 425 -4.37 32.64 -9.99
C TRP A 425 -3.29 32.95 -8.95
N TRP A 426 -2.02 32.94 -9.39
CA TRP A 426 -0.86 33.02 -8.50
C TRP A 426 -0.16 34.37 -8.62
N ASN A 427 -0.93 35.45 -8.38
CA ASN A 427 -0.42 36.83 -8.33
C ASN A 427 0.40 37.13 -7.06
N MET A 428 0.10 36.41 -5.99
CA MET A 428 0.72 36.49 -4.67
C MET A 428 0.48 35.17 -3.94
N MET A 429 1.34 34.83 -2.97
CA MET A 429 1.07 33.70 -2.09
C MET A 429 -0.13 34.01 -1.19
N PRO A 430 -1.12 33.10 -1.06
CA PRO A 430 -2.23 33.26 -0.11
C PRO A 430 -1.74 33.38 1.33
N ALA A 431 -2.43 34.19 2.14
CA ALA A 431 -2.00 34.47 3.52
C ALA A 431 -2.01 33.26 4.48
N ASN A 432 -2.64 32.15 4.09
CA ASN A 432 -2.59 30.86 4.80
C ASN A 432 -1.60 29.85 4.20
N MET A 433 -0.73 30.29 3.29
CA MET A 433 0.41 29.52 2.79
C MET A 433 1.73 30.11 3.30
N GLU A 434 2.61 29.23 3.78
CA GLU A 434 3.99 29.54 4.14
C GLU A 434 4.93 28.70 3.27
N THR A 435 6.10 29.25 2.91
CA THR A 435 7.16 28.49 2.25
C THR A 435 8.46 28.57 3.04
N THR A 436 9.13 27.44 3.17
CA THR A 436 10.39 27.29 3.88
C THR A 436 11.34 26.39 3.09
N VAL A 437 12.63 26.45 3.44
CA VAL A 437 13.65 25.54 2.92
C VAL A 437 14.29 24.82 4.10
N LEU A 438 14.15 23.50 4.14
CA LEU A 438 14.81 22.64 5.12
C LEU A 438 15.96 21.91 4.44
N SER A 439 17.18 22.05 4.96
CA SER A 439 18.28 21.21 4.49
C SER A 439 18.12 19.78 5.00
N GLY A 440 18.61 18.79 4.26
CA GLY A 440 18.55 17.36 4.61
C GLY A 440 19.27 16.93 5.90
N ILE A 441 19.73 17.89 6.70
CA ILE A 441 20.26 17.74 8.06
C ILE A 441 19.37 18.43 9.12
N ASN A 442 18.07 18.60 8.82
CA ASN A 442 17.05 19.21 9.70
C ASN A 442 17.38 20.64 10.18
N PHE A 443 18.04 21.45 9.33
CA PHE A 443 18.27 22.87 9.57
C PHE A 443 17.37 23.74 8.68
N GLU A 444 16.67 24.70 9.29
CA GLU A 444 15.76 25.63 8.61
C GLU A 444 16.48 26.90 8.16
N TYR A 445 16.40 27.21 6.86
CA TYR A 445 16.95 28.44 6.30
C TYR A 445 15.95 29.60 6.42
N LYS A 446 16.08 30.39 7.48
CA LYS A 446 15.25 31.58 7.69
C LYS A 446 15.47 32.63 6.60
N GLY A 447 14.37 33.06 5.97
CA GLY A 447 14.36 34.11 4.94
C GLY A 447 14.57 33.61 3.50
N LEU A 448 14.70 32.29 3.28
CA LEU A 448 14.77 31.69 1.96
C LEU A 448 13.39 31.15 1.53
N THR A 449 12.89 31.57 0.36
CA THR A 449 11.65 31.07 -0.23
C THR A 449 11.91 29.76 -0.98
N GLY A 450 11.15 28.71 -0.65
CA GLY A 450 11.25 27.42 -1.33
C GLY A 450 10.36 27.30 -2.57
N TRP A 451 9.28 28.07 -2.61
CA TRP A 451 8.32 28.17 -3.70
C TRP A 451 8.05 29.63 -4.06
N GLU A 452 7.95 29.95 -5.35
CA GLU A 452 7.76 31.30 -5.90
C GLU A 452 6.62 31.32 -6.93
N VAL A 453 6.11 32.53 -7.23
CA VAL A 453 4.92 32.78 -8.07
C VAL A 453 5.26 32.99 -9.54
N ALA A 454 4.68 32.15 -10.41
CA ALA A 454 4.86 32.17 -11.87
C ALA A 454 3.55 32.48 -12.64
N GLY A 455 2.60 33.17 -12.01
CA GLY A 455 1.37 33.66 -12.65
C GLY A 455 0.27 32.61 -12.77
N ASP A 456 0.40 31.65 -13.70
CA ASP A 456 -0.56 30.54 -13.86
C ASP A 456 -0.23 29.31 -12.98
N HIS A 457 0.91 29.35 -12.28
CA HIS A 457 1.34 28.34 -11.32
C HIS A 457 2.25 28.94 -10.24
N ILE A 458 2.45 28.18 -9.16
CA ILE A 458 3.63 28.29 -8.28
C ILE A 458 4.62 27.18 -8.59
N TYR A 459 5.90 27.43 -8.35
CA TYR A 459 6.95 26.43 -8.59
C TYR A 459 8.10 26.52 -7.60
N THR A 460 8.87 25.45 -7.50
CA THR A 460 10.00 25.34 -6.57
C THR A 460 11.20 26.20 -7.00
N ALA A 461 11.62 27.12 -6.13
CA ALA A 461 12.76 28.00 -6.34
C ALA A 461 14.11 27.25 -6.30
N ILE A 462 15.22 27.98 -6.48
CA ILE A 462 16.58 27.44 -6.44
C ILE A 462 17.15 27.54 -5.02
N GLY A 463 17.61 26.42 -4.46
CA GLY A 463 18.03 26.30 -3.05
C GLY A 463 19.49 26.60 -2.76
N VAL A 464 19.94 26.23 -1.57
CA VAL A 464 21.37 26.25 -1.22
C VAL A 464 22.05 25.01 -1.81
N SER A 465 21.38 23.85 -1.70
CA SER A 465 21.76 22.55 -2.26
C SER A 465 20.58 21.89 -2.98
N ASP A 466 20.85 21.03 -3.97
CA ASP A 466 19.82 20.21 -4.63
C ASP A 466 19.20 19.14 -3.70
N ASN A 467 19.86 18.86 -2.57
CA ASN A 467 19.37 17.98 -1.50
C ASN A 467 18.57 18.74 -0.41
N ASP A 468 18.33 20.05 -0.57
CA ASP A 468 17.38 20.76 0.30
C ASP A 468 15.93 20.46 -0.09
N PHE A 469 15.05 20.33 0.91
CA PHE A 469 13.61 20.21 0.71
C PHE A 469 12.99 21.59 0.49
N MET A 470 12.34 21.75 -0.66
CA MET A 470 11.54 22.92 -1.03
C MET A 470 10.12 22.76 -0.52
N ILE A 471 9.78 23.46 0.56
CA ILE A 471 8.56 23.23 1.31
C ILE A 471 7.54 24.36 1.06
N LEU A 472 6.32 23.95 0.76
CA LEU A 472 5.10 24.76 0.76
C LEU A 472 4.14 24.13 1.76
N THR A 473 3.67 24.89 2.74
CA THR A 473 2.64 24.44 3.69
C THR A 473 1.43 25.35 3.63
N LEU A 474 0.25 24.76 3.42
CA LEU A 474 -1.06 25.40 3.47
C LEU A 474 -1.78 24.99 4.75
N VAL A 475 -2.21 25.96 5.56
CA VAL A 475 -2.94 25.72 6.81
C VAL A 475 -4.44 25.98 6.61
N VAL A 476 -5.27 25.05 7.10
CA VAL A 476 -6.74 25.13 7.10
C VAL A 476 -7.22 25.01 8.55
N PRO A 477 -7.99 25.97 9.09
CA PRO A 477 -8.32 26.04 10.52
C PRO A 477 -9.24 24.88 10.97
N GLY A 478 -10.10 24.39 10.07
CA GLY A 478 -10.99 23.26 10.28
C GLY A 478 -12.02 23.16 9.16
N PHE A 479 -12.98 22.24 9.31
CA PHE A 479 -13.94 21.89 8.26
C PHE A 479 -15.37 21.80 8.79
N ARG A 480 -16.34 22.31 8.02
CA ARG A 480 -17.78 22.31 8.35
C ARG A 480 -18.51 21.31 7.45
N PRO A 481 -18.55 20.02 7.80
CA PRO A 481 -19.27 19.01 7.02
C PRO A 481 -20.78 19.26 7.06
N PRO A 482 -21.53 18.88 6.00
CA PRO A 482 -22.99 18.86 6.03
C PRO A 482 -23.53 17.97 7.17
N GLN A 483 -24.67 18.32 7.77
CA GLN A 483 -25.27 17.50 8.84
C GLN A 483 -25.62 16.06 8.38
N SER A 484 -25.89 15.87 7.08
CA SER A 484 -26.10 14.56 6.46
C SER A 484 -24.84 13.68 6.47
N VAL A 485 -23.64 14.27 6.46
CA VAL A 485 -22.35 13.58 6.63
C VAL A 485 -22.06 13.31 8.10
N MET A 486 -22.34 14.26 9.00
CA MET A 486 -22.15 14.09 10.45
C MET A 486 -22.99 12.95 11.06
N ALA A 487 -24.04 12.50 10.36
CA ALA A 487 -24.83 11.33 10.73
C ALA A 487 -24.27 9.99 10.21
N ASP A 488 -23.34 10.01 9.25
CA ASP A 488 -22.69 8.80 8.72
C ASP A 488 -21.38 8.51 9.46
N THR A 489 -21.42 7.54 10.37
CA THR A 489 -20.25 7.11 11.15
C THR A 489 -19.28 6.18 10.39
N GLU A 490 -19.55 5.87 9.12
CA GLU A 490 -18.77 4.93 8.30
C GLU A 490 -18.08 5.61 7.12
N ASN A 491 -18.78 6.55 6.47
CA ASN A 491 -18.28 7.31 5.34
C ASN A 491 -17.83 8.70 5.81
N LYS A 492 -16.73 8.71 6.59
CA LYS A 492 -16.18 9.87 7.31
C LYS A 492 -15.80 11.11 6.47
N GLU A 493 -16.01 11.16 5.14
CA GLU A 493 -15.54 12.28 4.30
C GLU A 493 -16.15 13.63 4.71
N VAL A 494 -15.39 14.37 5.53
CA VAL A 494 -15.71 15.72 6.02
C VAL A 494 -15.40 16.77 4.95
N ALA A 495 -14.29 16.57 4.22
CA ALA A 495 -13.85 17.44 3.13
C ALA A 495 -12.90 16.69 2.17
N ARG A 496 -12.50 17.35 1.08
CA ARG A 496 -11.41 16.88 0.21
C ARG A 496 -10.53 18.03 -0.24
N ILE A 497 -9.25 17.72 -0.48
CA ILE A 497 -8.29 18.57 -1.17
C ILE A 497 -7.93 17.95 -2.52
N THR A 498 -8.07 18.72 -3.59
CA THR A 498 -7.69 18.34 -4.95
C THR A 498 -6.67 19.35 -5.47
N PHE A 499 -5.54 18.90 -6.01
CA PHE A 499 -4.56 19.79 -6.62
C PHE A 499 -4.05 19.25 -7.96
N ILE A 500 -3.68 20.18 -8.85
CA ILE A 500 -3.11 19.89 -10.18
C ILE A 500 -1.65 20.29 -10.18
N PHE A 501 -0.76 19.35 -10.48
CA PHE A 501 0.68 19.54 -10.41
C PHE A 501 1.43 18.82 -11.54
N GLU A 502 2.72 19.12 -11.65
CA GLU A 502 3.65 18.58 -12.64
C GLU A 502 5.05 18.54 -12.02
N THR A 503 5.86 17.53 -12.36
CA THR A 503 7.29 17.48 -12.01
C THR A 503 8.11 17.37 -13.28
N ILE A 504 9.08 18.26 -13.43
CA ILE A 504 10.03 18.29 -14.56
C ILE A 504 11.40 18.00 -13.96
N CYS A 505 11.99 16.86 -14.29
CA CYS A 505 13.22 16.39 -13.67
C CYS A 505 14.15 15.67 -14.65
N SER A 506 15.42 16.06 -14.63
CA SER A 506 16.56 15.46 -15.33
C SER A 506 17.09 14.22 -14.62
N VAL A 507 16.92 14.15 -13.29
CA VAL A 507 17.26 13.00 -12.44
C VAL A 507 16.05 12.49 -11.66
N ASN A 508 16.25 11.49 -10.79
CA ASN A 508 15.19 10.92 -9.97
C ASN A 508 14.87 11.81 -8.75
N CYS A 509 14.31 12.99 -9.03
CA CYS A 509 13.70 13.89 -8.04
C CYS A 509 12.53 13.21 -7.31
N GLU A 510 12.13 13.75 -6.15
CA GLU A 510 10.98 13.26 -5.40
C GLU A 510 10.10 14.44 -4.93
N LEU A 511 8.80 14.38 -5.21
CA LEU A 511 7.76 15.26 -4.67
C LEU A 511 6.93 14.49 -3.66
N TYR A 512 6.89 14.96 -2.42
CA TYR A 512 6.12 14.40 -1.31
C TYR A 512 4.87 15.26 -1.07
N PHE A 513 3.71 14.62 -0.91
CA PHE A 513 2.52 15.23 -0.32
C PHE A 513 2.32 14.68 1.08
N MET A 514 2.26 15.58 2.07
CA MET A 514 2.25 15.27 3.49
C MET A 514 1.10 15.97 4.20
N VAL A 515 0.51 15.30 5.20
CA VAL A 515 -0.69 15.77 5.90
C VAL A 515 -0.57 15.51 7.41
N GLY A 516 -1.06 16.46 8.21
CA GLY A 516 -1.11 16.35 9.67
C GLY A 516 -1.59 17.65 10.33
N MET A 517 -1.68 17.65 11.66
CA MET A 517 -2.26 18.77 12.43
C MET A 517 -1.40 20.04 12.45
N THR A 518 -0.09 19.92 12.23
CA THR A 518 0.87 21.04 12.18
C THR A 518 2.00 20.71 11.23
N SER A 519 2.70 21.72 10.69
CA SER A 519 3.92 21.53 9.88
C SER A 519 4.95 20.59 10.53
N ARG A 520 5.01 20.58 11.87
CA ARG A 520 5.87 19.70 12.66
C ARG A 520 5.38 18.26 12.77
N THR A 521 4.08 18.00 12.62
CA THR A 521 3.45 16.66 12.73
C THR A 521 2.93 16.08 11.41
N ASN A 522 3.17 16.73 10.26
CA ASN A 522 2.77 16.19 8.95
C ASN A 522 3.50 14.89 8.59
N THR A 523 2.74 13.88 8.17
CA THR A 523 3.19 12.53 7.76
C THR A 523 3.10 12.40 6.23
N PRO A 524 3.99 11.63 5.56
CA PRO A 524 3.89 11.42 4.12
C PRO A 524 2.70 10.51 3.77
N VAL A 525 1.88 11.00 2.82
CA VAL A 525 0.71 10.31 2.28
C VAL A 525 1.02 9.73 0.90
N GLU A 526 1.69 10.49 0.05
CA GLU A 526 1.98 10.09 -1.35
C GLU A 526 3.34 10.64 -1.82
N THR A 527 4.00 9.96 -2.76
CA THR A 527 5.32 10.35 -3.28
C THR A 527 5.47 10.09 -4.78
N TRP A 528 5.69 11.14 -5.56
CA TRP A 528 5.95 11.03 -7.00
C TRP A 528 7.44 11.16 -7.29
N LYS A 529 8.01 10.14 -7.93
CA LYS A 529 9.43 10.09 -8.32
C LYS A 529 9.63 10.38 -9.81
N GLY A 530 10.65 11.17 -10.13
CA GLY A 530 11.02 11.58 -11.48
C GLY A 530 10.00 12.52 -12.16
N SER A 531 10.17 12.71 -13.47
CA SER A 531 9.26 13.53 -14.28
C SER A 531 7.85 12.94 -14.35
N LYS A 532 6.83 13.77 -14.08
CA LYS A 532 5.40 13.46 -14.24
C LYS A 532 4.72 14.65 -14.91
N GLY A 533 4.13 14.43 -16.07
CA GLY A 533 3.32 15.45 -16.76
C GLY A 533 2.08 15.85 -15.96
N LYS A 534 1.52 17.01 -16.28
CA LYS A 534 0.39 17.65 -15.59
C LYS A 534 -0.76 16.68 -15.24
N GLN A 535 -0.93 16.42 -13.95
CA GLN A 535 -1.88 15.45 -13.39
C GLN A 535 -2.63 16.02 -12.17
N SER A 536 -3.77 15.42 -11.81
CA SER A 536 -4.59 15.81 -10.65
C SER A 536 -4.58 14.72 -9.58
N TYR A 537 -4.24 15.09 -8.34
CA TYR A 537 -4.37 14.21 -7.16
C TYR A 537 -5.50 14.71 -6.26
N THR A 538 -6.10 13.82 -5.46
CA THR A 538 -7.15 14.16 -4.49
C THR A 538 -7.00 13.32 -3.22
N TYR A 539 -7.03 13.99 -2.07
CA TYR A 539 -6.99 13.39 -0.75
C TYR A 539 -8.28 13.70 0.03
N ILE A 540 -8.72 12.73 0.82
CA ILE A 540 -9.96 12.77 1.61
C ILE A 540 -9.64 13.12 3.06
N ILE A 541 -10.35 14.11 3.61
CA ILE A 541 -10.28 14.50 5.02
C ILE A 541 -11.41 13.77 5.75
N GLU A 542 -11.06 12.98 6.76
CA GLU A 542 -12.02 12.19 7.54
C GLU A 542 -12.51 12.88 8.84
N GLU A 543 -11.83 13.92 9.32
CA GLU A 543 -12.10 14.48 10.65
C GLU A 543 -12.01 16.02 10.66
N ASN A 544 -12.94 16.67 11.37
CA ASN A 544 -12.90 18.12 11.58
C ASN A 544 -11.82 18.47 12.62
N SER A 545 -10.62 18.77 12.12
CA SER A 545 -9.51 19.31 12.91
C SER A 545 -8.76 20.37 12.10
N THR A 546 -7.94 21.18 12.77
CA THR A 546 -6.96 22.03 12.08
C THR A 546 -5.96 21.12 11.36
N MET A 547 -5.83 21.31 10.06
CA MET A 547 -4.95 20.50 9.21
C MET A 547 -4.01 21.38 8.42
N SER A 548 -2.79 20.89 8.23
CA SER A 548 -1.83 21.47 7.31
C SER A 548 -1.46 20.47 6.22
N PHE A 549 -1.46 20.97 4.99
CA PHE A 549 -1.13 20.24 3.78
C PHE A 549 0.21 20.75 3.28
N THR A 550 1.18 19.85 3.17
CA THR A 550 2.56 20.21 2.81
C THR A 550 2.99 19.50 1.53
N TRP A 551 3.50 20.28 0.57
CA TRP A 551 4.24 19.79 -0.57
C TRP A 551 5.73 20.03 -0.30
N ALA A 552 6.53 18.97 -0.29
CA ALA A 552 7.98 19.06 -0.19
C ALA A 552 8.60 18.47 -1.45
N PHE A 553 9.48 19.21 -2.13
CA PHE A 553 10.19 18.74 -3.32
C PHE A 553 11.70 18.67 -3.07
N GLN A 554 12.32 17.58 -3.48
CA GLN A 554 13.75 17.34 -3.38
C GLN A 554 14.28 16.97 -4.78
N ARG A 555 15.34 17.65 -5.25
CA ARG A 555 15.88 17.43 -6.60
C ARG A 555 16.71 16.15 -6.68
N THR A 556 17.43 15.82 -5.61
CA THR A 556 18.20 14.58 -5.48
C THR A 556 18.20 14.07 -4.04
N THR A 557 18.07 12.75 -3.87
CA THR A 557 18.24 12.04 -2.60
C THR A 557 19.70 11.67 -2.30
N LEU A 558 20.60 11.87 -3.27
CA LEU A 558 22.05 11.71 -3.07
C LEU A 558 22.62 12.98 -2.43
N HIS A 559 23.37 12.82 -1.33
CA HIS A 559 24.12 13.88 -0.66
C HIS A 559 25.35 14.33 -1.48
N ASP A 560 25.10 14.95 -2.63
CA ASP A 560 26.10 15.50 -3.54
C ASP A 560 26.14 17.04 -3.36
N THR A 561 27.33 17.65 -3.25
CA THR A 561 27.43 19.06 -2.79
C THR A 561 27.26 20.06 -3.93
N GLY A 562 26.30 20.98 -3.76
CA GLY A 562 26.10 22.16 -4.61
C GLY A 562 24.79 22.16 -5.41
N ARG A 563 24.83 22.88 -6.54
CA ARG A 563 23.73 23.07 -7.50
C ARG A 563 24.12 22.49 -8.86
N LYS A 564 23.47 21.42 -9.30
CA LYS A 564 23.66 20.74 -10.58
C LYS A 564 22.34 20.60 -11.35
N TYR A 565 21.23 20.41 -10.62
CA TYR A 565 19.91 20.08 -11.13
C TYR A 565 18.90 21.22 -10.90
N THR A 566 19.33 22.49 -10.99
CA THR A 566 18.46 23.66 -10.73
C THR A 566 17.22 23.72 -11.62
N ASN A 567 17.33 23.21 -12.85
CA ASN A 567 16.24 23.04 -13.82
C ASN A 567 15.17 22.03 -13.38
N ASP A 568 15.47 21.13 -12.45
CA ASP A 568 14.51 20.17 -11.92
C ASP A 568 13.57 20.91 -10.97
N VAL A 569 12.27 20.86 -11.24
CA VAL A 569 11.25 21.66 -10.55
C VAL A 569 9.92 20.91 -10.39
N ALA A 570 9.24 21.14 -9.28
CA ALA A 570 7.82 20.86 -9.14
C ALA A 570 7.00 22.13 -9.38
N LYS A 571 5.83 21.97 -10.00
CA LYS A 571 4.86 23.03 -10.31
C LYS A 571 3.48 22.66 -9.76
N ILE A 572 2.78 23.60 -9.14
CA ILE A 572 1.38 23.44 -8.74
C ILE A 572 0.56 24.53 -9.44
N TYR A 573 -0.40 24.11 -10.25
CA TYR A 573 -1.24 24.99 -11.08
C TYR A 573 -2.53 25.41 -10.37
N SER A 574 -3.11 24.54 -9.54
CA SER A 574 -4.31 24.88 -8.76
C SER A 574 -4.47 23.99 -7.54
N ILE A 575 -5.10 24.53 -6.50
CA ILE A 575 -5.47 23.83 -5.26
C ILE A 575 -6.94 24.17 -4.95
N ASN A 576 -7.77 23.14 -4.74
CA ASN A 576 -9.18 23.25 -4.39
C ASN A 576 -9.45 22.49 -3.09
N ILE A 577 -10.08 23.13 -2.11
CA ILE A 577 -10.45 22.53 -0.81
C ILE A 577 -11.92 22.81 -0.52
N THR A 578 -12.68 21.77 -0.19
CA THR A 578 -14.12 21.88 0.14
C THR A 578 -14.39 22.08 1.62
N ASN A 579 -15.57 22.58 1.96
CA ASN A 579 -16.17 22.60 3.29
C ASN A 579 -15.31 23.28 4.38
N VAL A 580 -14.61 24.36 4.06
CA VAL A 580 -13.65 25.01 4.98
C VAL A 580 -14.36 25.93 6.00
N ILE A 581 -14.00 25.84 7.28
CA ILE A 581 -14.41 26.81 8.32
C ILE A 581 -13.76 28.17 8.03
N ASP A 582 -14.58 29.22 8.04
CA ASP A 582 -14.21 30.60 7.70
C ASP A 582 -13.53 30.75 6.31
N GLY A 583 -13.81 29.80 5.41
CA GLY A 583 -13.41 29.84 4.00
C GLY A 583 -14.26 30.82 3.18
N VAL A 584 -13.90 30.96 1.91
CA VAL A 584 -14.57 31.86 0.95
C VAL A 584 -15.48 31.09 -0.01
N ALA A 585 -16.34 31.80 -0.76
CA ALA A 585 -17.25 31.17 -1.72
C ALA A 585 -17.15 31.77 -3.13
N SER A 586 -16.94 30.91 -4.12
CA SER A 586 -16.95 31.29 -5.54
C SER A 586 -18.35 31.33 -6.15
N TYR A 587 -19.32 30.69 -5.51
CA TYR A 587 -20.75 30.69 -5.85
C TYR A 587 -21.60 30.29 -4.63
N CYS A 588 -22.91 30.52 -4.70
CA CYS A 588 -23.88 30.05 -3.70
C CYS A 588 -24.68 28.87 -4.26
N LEU A 589 -25.19 27.99 -3.38
CA LEU A 589 -26.06 26.88 -3.75
C LEU A 589 -27.42 26.97 -3.03
N PRO A 590 -28.52 26.47 -3.63
CA PRO A 590 -29.84 26.46 -2.98
C PRO A 590 -29.79 25.70 -1.65
N CYS A 591 -30.21 26.34 -0.57
CA CYS A 591 -30.24 25.74 0.76
C CYS A 591 -31.65 25.18 1.09
N ALA A 592 -31.79 24.46 2.20
CA ALA A 592 -33.12 24.24 2.77
C ALA A 592 -33.56 25.51 3.52
N LEU A 593 -34.82 25.90 3.40
CA LEU A 593 -35.37 27.07 4.06
C LEU A 593 -36.26 26.70 5.23
N GLU A 594 -35.90 27.19 6.42
CA GLU A 594 -36.80 27.22 7.58
C GLU A 594 -37.39 28.61 7.77
N ALA A 595 -38.69 28.66 8.04
CA ALA A 595 -39.42 29.89 8.34
C ALA A 595 -39.23 30.26 9.81
N SER A 596 -38.49 31.34 10.08
CA SER A 596 -38.36 31.93 11.42
C SER A 596 -38.99 33.33 11.44
N ASP A 597 -39.40 33.80 12.62
CA ASP A 597 -40.01 35.12 12.82
C ASP A 597 -39.07 36.30 12.51
N MET A 598 -37.78 36.04 12.28
CA MET A 598 -36.76 37.03 11.87
C MET A 598 -36.36 36.91 10.38
N GLY A 599 -36.92 35.97 9.63
CA GLY A 599 -36.61 35.72 8.22
C GLY A 599 -36.33 34.26 7.89
N SER A 600 -36.11 33.97 6.61
CA SER A 600 -35.82 32.62 6.11
C SER A 600 -34.32 32.29 6.27
N SER A 601 -33.98 31.44 7.23
CA SER A 601 -32.60 30.96 7.41
C SER A 601 -32.34 29.73 6.56
N CYS A 602 -31.12 29.61 6.04
CA CYS A 602 -30.64 28.35 5.49
C CYS A 602 -30.43 27.33 6.61
N THR A 603 -30.89 26.09 6.40
CA THR A 603 -30.59 24.94 7.26
C THR A 603 -30.11 23.75 6.42
N SER A 604 -29.50 22.75 7.08
CA SER A 604 -29.09 21.51 6.42
C SER A 604 -30.25 20.53 6.38
N CYS A 605 -30.44 19.83 5.25
CA CYS A 605 -31.41 18.75 5.21
C CYS A 605 -30.98 17.57 6.12
N PRO A 606 -31.94 16.86 6.73
CA PRO A 606 -31.68 15.61 7.45
C PRO A 606 -30.97 14.58 6.55
N ALA A 607 -30.23 13.67 7.17
CA ALA A 607 -29.50 12.63 6.45
C ALA A 607 -30.44 11.80 5.55
N GLY A 608 -30.07 11.69 4.27
CA GLY A 608 -30.86 11.00 3.25
C GLY A 608 -31.94 11.84 2.55
N TYR A 609 -32.00 13.15 2.80
CA TYR A 609 -32.91 14.08 2.11
C TYR A 609 -32.15 14.96 1.12
N TYR A 610 -32.69 15.12 -0.09
CA TYR A 610 -32.17 16.04 -1.12
C TYR A 610 -32.92 17.37 -1.09
N ILE A 611 -32.23 18.45 -1.48
CA ILE A 611 -32.80 19.80 -1.62
C ILE A 611 -33.48 19.91 -2.99
N ASN A 612 -34.76 20.25 -3.01
CA ASN A 612 -35.47 20.56 -4.25
C ASN A 612 -35.14 22.00 -4.70
N ARG A 613 -34.48 22.11 -5.86
CA ARG A 613 -34.00 23.39 -6.45
C ARG A 613 -35.08 24.45 -6.63
N ASN A 614 -36.35 24.06 -6.77
CA ASN A 614 -37.44 25.00 -7.10
C ASN A 614 -38.18 25.51 -5.86
N SER A 615 -38.07 24.82 -4.72
CA SER A 615 -38.85 25.11 -3.51
C SER A 615 -38.01 25.35 -2.25
N GLY A 616 -36.71 25.03 -2.26
CA GLY A 616 -35.87 25.15 -1.06
C GLY A 616 -36.29 24.17 0.05
N THR A 617 -36.96 23.08 -0.30
CA THR A 617 -37.47 22.08 0.67
C THR A 617 -36.70 20.77 0.59
N CYS A 618 -36.51 20.14 1.74
CA CYS A 618 -35.95 18.80 1.85
C CYS A 618 -36.98 17.74 1.45
N HIS A 619 -36.60 16.82 0.56
CA HIS A 619 -37.40 15.64 0.21
C HIS A 619 -36.57 14.37 0.42
N PRO A 620 -37.15 13.28 0.96
CA PRO A 620 -36.42 12.04 1.18
C PRO A 620 -35.98 11.43 -0.16
N CYS A 621 -34.77 10.88 -0.21
CA CYS A 621 -34.33 10.06 -1.34
C CYS A 621 -35.23 8.80 -1.48
N PRO A 622 -35.49 8.32 -2.70
CA PRO A 622 -36.26 7.09 -2.91
C PRO A 622 -35.63 5.86 -2.24
N PRO A 623 -36.41 4.83 -1.87
CA PRO A 623 -35.88 3.55 -1.38
C PRO A 623 -34.81 2.96 -2.32
N ASN A 624 -33.77 2.35 -1.75
CA ASN A 624 -32.63 1.77 -2.48
C ASN A 624 -31.81 2.79 -3.29
N THR A 625 -31.75 4.05 -2.83
CA THR A 625 -30.84 5.07 -3.38
C THR A 625 -30.01 5.71 -2.25
N VAL A 626 -28.82 6.21 -2.59
CA VAL A 626 -27.93 6.94 -1.67
C VAL A 626 -27.73 8.38 -2.13
N LEU A 627 -27.80 9.31 -1.18
CA LEU A 627 -27.59 10.72 -1.39
C LEU A 627 -26.09 10.99 -1.58
N LYS A 628 -25.70 11.52 -2.74
CA LYS A 628 -24.35 12.02 -2.98
C LYS A 628 -24.11 13.28 -2.13
N ALA A 629 -23.51 13.09 -0.95
CA ALA A 629 -23.35 14.11 0.09
C ALA A 629 -22.84 15.48 -0.39
N HIS A 630 -21.92 15.49 -1.36
CA HIS A 630 -21.32 16.70 -1.93
C HIS A 630 -22.18 17.40 -3.01
N GLN A 631 -23.28 16.80 -3.47
CA GLN A 631 -24.16 17.36 -4.51
C GLN A 631 -25.66 17.06 -4.27
N PRO A 632 -26.25 17.41 -3.11
CA PRO A 632 -27.61 17.00 -2.68
C PRO A 632 -28.78 17.69 -3.43
N TYR A 633 -28.62 18.09 -4.70
CA TYR A 633 -29.54 19.02 -5.39
C TYR A 633 -30.43 18.35 -6.46
N GLY A 634 -31.70 18.15 -6.11
CA GLY A 634 -32.70 17.46 -6.92
C GLY A 634 -32.56 15.93 -6.87
N ILE A 635 -33.57 15.21 -7.36
CA ILE A 635 -33.66 13.74 -7.27
C ILE A 635 -32.46 12.99 -7.89
N GLN A 636 -31.77 13.61 -8.86
CA GLN A 636 -30.51 13.13 -9.45
C GLN A 636 -29.35 12.97 -8.44
N ALA A 637 -29.45 13.58 -7.25
CA ALA A 637 -28.49 13.40 -6.17
C ALA A 637 -28.60 12.03 -5.49
N CYS A 638 -29.76 11.37 -5.62
CA CYS A 638 -30.05 10.06 -5.05
C CYS A 638 -29.63 8.98 -6.06
N MET A 639 -28.38 8.52 -6.00
CA MET A 639 -27.86 7.49 -6.89
C MET A 639 -28.43 6.11 -6.52
N PRO A 640 -28.89 5.29 -7.46
CA PRO A 640 -29.40 3.96 -7.15
C PRO A 640 -28.30 3.03 -6.61
N CYS A 641 -28.64 2.21 -5.62
CA CYS A 641 -27.77 1.14 -5.14
C CYS A 641 -27.64 0.02 -6.18
N GLY A 642 -26.49 -0.66 -6.19
CA GLY A 642 -26.21 -1.75 -7.11
C GLY A 642 -27.07 -3.00 -6.87
N PRO A 643 -27.08 -3.95 -7.82
CA PRO A 643 -27.90 -5.16 -7.73
C PRO A 643 -27.64 -5.92 -6.41
N GLY A 644 -28.70 -6.45 -5.80
CA GLY A 644 -28.62 -7.15 -4.52
C GLY A 644 -28.28 -6.29 -3.29
N THR A 645 -28.15 -4.96 -3.42
CA THR A 645 -27.86 -4.06 -2.29
C THR A 645 -29.01 -3.09 -2.02
N LYS A 646 -29.03 -2.52 -0.81
CA LYS A 646 -30.02 -1.54 -0.36
C LYS A 646 -29.35 -0.40 0.40
N SER A 647 -30.03 0.74 0.45
CA SER A 647 -29.58 1.91 1.21
C SER A 647 -29.76 1.68 2.72
N ASN A 648 -28.84 2.19 3.54
CA ASN A 648 -29.05 2.27 4.99
C ASN A 648 -30.19 3.27 5.34
N LYS A 649 -30.59 3.33 6.62
CA LYS A 649 -31.72 4.18 7.07
C LYS A 649 -31.55 5.68 6.80
N ILE A 650 -30.32 6.14 6.63
CA ILE A 650 -29.95 7.54 6.37
C ILE A 650 -29.57 7.78 4.91
N HIS A 651 -29.79 6.80 4.02
CA HIS A 651 -29.47 6.84 2.59
C HIS A 651 -28.06 7.36 2.28
N SER A 652 -27.05 6.94 3.04
CA SER A 652 -25.66 7.41 2.88
C SER A 652 -24.73 6.37 2.23
N LEU A 653 -25.00 5.07 2.46
CA LEU A 653 -24.23 3.96 1.89
C LEU A 653 -25.15 2.81 1.43
N CYS A 654 -24.67 2.05 0.43
CA CYS A 654 -25.31 0.84 -0.06
C CYS A 654 -24.65 -0.39 0.56
N TYR A 655 -25.45 -1.27 1.15
CA TYR A 655 -24.99 -2.49 1.81
C TYR A 655 -25.90 -3.68 1.49
N ASN A 656 -25.48 -4.87 1.89
CA ASN A 656 -26.30 -6.07 1.90
C ASN A 656 -26.41 -6.58 3.34
N ASP A 657 -27.62 -6.96 3.79
CA ASP A 657 -27.86 -7.51 5.13
C ASP A 657 -27.73 -9.04 5.19
N CYS A 658 -26.81 -9.57 4.37
CA CYS A 658 -26.60 -11.00 4.16
C CYS A 658 -27.81 -11.75 3.60
N THR A 659 -28.69 -11.09 2.84
CA THR A 659 -29.83 -11.71 2.16
C THR A 659 -29.84 -11.42 0.66
N LEU A 660 -30.24 -12.41 -0.17
CA LEU A 660 -30.38 -12.21 -1.62
C LEU A 660 -31.55 -13.03 -2.16
N ALA A 661 -32.39 -12.41 -2.99
CA ALA A 661 -33.46 -13.09 -3.72
C ALA A 661 -33.19 -13.00 -5.23
N ARG A 662 -32.82 -14.13 -5.85
CA ARG A 662 -32.56 -14.23 -7.30
C ARG A 662 -33.78 -14.82 -7.99
N ILE A 663 -34.50 -13.97 -8.72
CA ILE A 663 -35.58 -14.40 -9.62
C ILE A 663 -34.95 -14.93 -10.91
N THR A 664 -35.38 -16.12 -11.34
CA THR A 664 -35.15 -16.70 -12.67
C THR A 664 -36.50 -16.92 -13.37
N PRO A 665 -36.54 -17.23 -14.67
CA PRO A 665 -37.80 -17.53 -15.38
C PRO A 665 -38.56 -18.76 -14.86
N SER A 666 -37.92 -19.62 -14.07
CA SER A 666 -38.50 -20.87 -13.55
C SER A 666 -38.75 -20.86 -12.04
N ARG A 667 -37.97 -20.10 -11.25
CA ARG A 667 -38.05 -20.12 -9.77
C ARG A 667 -37.42 -18.87 -9.15
N ILE A 668 -37.76 -18.60 -7.88
CA ILE A 668 -37.02 -17.65 -7.03
C ILE A 668 -36.11 -18.44 -6.09
N PHE A 669 -34.81 -18.14 -6.12
CA PHE A 669 -33.82 -18.67 -5.16
C PHE A 669 -33.55 -17.61 -4.09
N ASN A 670 -33.85 -17.93 -2.83
CA ASN A 670 -33.57 -17.06 -1.68
C ASN A 670 -32.31 -17.56 -0.97
N TYR A 671 -31.39 -16.68 -0.62
CA TYR A 671 -30.13 -16.99 0.07
C TYR A 671 -30.03 -16.22 1.38
N ASN A 672 -29.40 -16.83 2.38
CA ASN A 672 -29.10 -16.19 3.67
C ASN A 672 -27.65 -16.46 4.07
N PHE A 673 -26.80 -15.46 3.84
CA PHE A 673 -25.36 -15.48 4.11
C PHE A 673 -25.03 -15.06 5.55
N SER A 674 -25.99 -14.98 6.48
CA SER A 674 -25.74 -14.44 7.84
C SER A 674 -24.64 -15.21 8.62
N ALA A 675 -24.44 -16.50 8.32
CA ALA A 675 -23.35 -17.31 8.86
C ALA A 675 -21.96 -16.96 8.27
N LEU A 676 -21.89 -16.03 7.32
CA LEU A 676 -20.69 -15.49 6.66
C LEU A 676 -20.48 -13.98 6.99
N ALA A 677 -21.28 -13.41 7.90
CA ALA A 677 -21.21 -11.99 8.28
C ALA A 677 -20.00 -11.63 9.17
N ALA A 678 -19.35 -12.64 9.76
CA ALA A 678 -18.16 -12.45 10.58
C ALA A 678 -16.91 -12.28 9.72
N THR A 679 -15.98 -11.43 10.16
CA THR A 679 -14.68 -11.22 9.49
C THR A 679 -13.89 -12.54 9.44
N VAL A 680 -13.36 -12.86 8.26
CA VAL A 680 -12.52 -14.05 8.00
C VAL A 680 -11.16 -13.60 7.48
N SER A 681 -10.10 -14.33 7.82
CA SER A 681 -8.75 -14.07 7.29
C SER A 681 -8.18 -15.29 6.57
N LEU A 682 -7.39 -15.04 5.53
CA LEU A 682 -6.72 -16.04 4.70
C LEU A 682 -5.27 -15.64 4.47
N ALA A 683 -4.34 -16.56 4.68
CA ALA A 683 -2.97 -16.43 4.17
C ALA A 683 -2.93 -16.98 2.73
N GLY A 684 -2.23 -16.28 1.84
CA GLY A 684 -1.88 -16.79 0.52
C GLY A 684 -0.83 -17.90 0.58
N ALA A 685 -0.26 -18.23 -0.59
CA ALA A 685 0.89 -19.13 -0.64
C ALA A 685 2.11 -18.53 0.10
N PRO A 686 3.09 -19.35 0.51
CA PRO A 686 4.41 -18.83 0.84
C PRO A 686 5.04 -18.26 -0.43
N SER A 687 5.07 -16.94 -0.51
CA SER A 687 5.80 -16.21 -1.56
C SER A 687 7.21 -15.91 -1.05
N PHE A 688 8.16 -15.79 -1.96
CA PHE A 688 9.58 -15.64 -1.62
C PHE A 688 10.13 -14.34 -2.22
N THR A 689 10.97 -13.64 -1.47
CA THR A 689 11.71 -12.47 -1.96
C THR A 689 12.83 -12.91 -2.92
N SER A 690 13.57 -11.98 -3.54
CA SER A 690 14.53 -12.32 -4.60
C SER A 690 15.66 -13.23 -4.14
N LYS A 691 16.03 -13.18 -2.86
CA LYS A 691 17.00 -14.06 -2.17
C LYS A 691 16.34 -15.10 -1.26
N GLY A 692 15.09 -15.49 -1.55
CA GLY A 692 14.46 -16.63 -0.90
C GLY A 692 13.93 -16.41 0.53
N ARG A 693 13.72 -15.17 1.00
CA ARG A 693 13.03 -14.97 2.29
C ARG A 693 11.54 -15.21 2.11
N LYS A 694 11.03 -16.16 2.89
CA LYS A 694 9.61 -16.58 2.94
C LYS A 694 8.74 -15.48 3.57
N TYR A 695 7.71 -15.04 2.87
CA TYR A 695 6.64 -14.17 3.38
C TYR A 695 5.26 -14.69 2.97
N PHE A 696 4.21 -14.14 3.57
CA PHE A 696 2.83 -14.46 3.21
C PHE A 696 2.03 -13.17 3.04
N HIS A 697 1.28 -13.05 1.95
CA HIS A 697 0.19 -12.07 1.91
C HIS A 697 -0.96 -12.55 2.79
N HIS A 698 -1.39 -11.70 3.73
CA HIS A 698 -2.50 -11.97 4.62
C HIS A 698 -3.67 -11.06 4.26
N PHE A 699 -4.81 -11.67 3.92
CA PHE A 699 -6.02 -10.99 3.53
C PHE A 699 -7.04 -11.11 4.66
N THR A 700 -7.71 -10.01 5.00
CA THR A 700 -8.81 -9.99 5.98
C THR A 700 -10.04 -9.44 5.28
N LEU A 701 -11.15 -10.20 5.34
CA LEU A 701 -12.36 -9.98 4.55
C LEU A 701 -13.60 -9.91 5.43
N SER A 702 -14.53 -9.03 5.07
CA SER A 702 -15.88 -8.91 5.61
C SER A 702 -16.88 -8.72 4.46
N LEU A 703 -17.96 -9.49 4.46
CA LEU A 703 -18.79 -9.71 3.26
C LEU A 703 -20.08 -8.88 3.22
N CYS A 704 -20.81 -8.87 4.33
CA CYS A 704 -22.17 -8.35 4.44
C CYS A 704 -22.55 -8.13 5.91
N GLY A 705 -23.71 -7.51 6.14
CA GLY A 705 -24.26 -7.28 7.49
C GLY A 705 -23.86 -5.94 8.09
N ASN A 706 -23.93 -5.84 9.42
CA ASN A 706 -23.47 -4.72 10.25
C ASN A 706 -23.95 -3.30 9.85
N GLN A 707 -25.04 -3.20 9.08
CA GLN A 707 -25.61 -1.98 8.47
C GLN A 707 -24.73 -1.26 7.44
N GLY A 708 -23.59 -1.85 7.07
CA GLY A 708 -22.57 -1.25 6.21
C GLY A 708 -21.15 -1.55 6.67
N LYS A 709 -20.92 -1.55 7.99
CA LYS A 709 -19.59 -1.35 8.58
C LYS A 709 -18.47 -2.15 7.95
N LYS A 710 -17.39 -1.45 7.59
CA LYS A 710 -16.06 -1.98 7.30
C LYS A 710 -15.54 -2.73 8.54
N MET A 711 -15.56 -4.06 8.52
CA MET A 711 -15.16 -4.91 9.66
C MET A 711 -13.81 -5.62 9.46
N SER A 712 -13.10 -5.40 8.35
CA SER A 712 -11.71 -5.84 8.19
C SER A 712 -10.75 -4.72 8.60
N VAL A 713 -9.71 -5.10 9.35
CA VAL A 713 -8.66 -4.19 9.85
C VAL A 713 -7.31 -4.83 9.56
N CYS A 714 -6.41 -4.09 8.92
CA CYS A 714 -5.04 -4.52 8.64
C CYS A 714 -4.04 -3.51 9.23
N THR A 715 -3.01 -4.00 9.93
CA THR A 715 -2.10 -3.19 10.74
C THR A 715 -0.65 -3.30 10.28
N ASN A 716 0.12 -2.22 10.46
CA ASN A 716 1.59 -2.25 10.44
C ASN A 716 2.11 -2.42 11.88
N ASN A 717 2.98 -3.42 12.09
CA ASN A 717 3.48 -3.85 13.39
C ASN A 717 5.03 -3.83 13.45
N VAL A 718 5.71 -3.34 12.41
CA VAL A 718 7.20 -3.36 12.29
C VAL A 718 7.90 -2.56 13.41
N THR A 719 7.21 -1.59 14.01
CA THR A 719 7.74 -0.72 15.08
C THR A 719 7.05 -0.90 16.43
N ASP A 720 6.01 -1.74 16.52
CA ASP A 720 5.09 -1.75 17.67
C ASP A 720 4.84 -3.16 18.23
N LEU A 721 5.67 -3.51 19.22
CA LEU A 721 5.51 -4.69 20.08
C LEU A 721 5.56 -4.33 21.58
N ARG A 722 5.48 -3.04 21.94
CA ARG A 722 5.57 -2.57 23.34
C ARG A 722 4.69 -1.35 23.68
N ILE A 723 4.01 -0.68 22.74
CA ILE A 723 3.19 0.49 23.09
C ILE A 723 1.93 0.02 23.83
N SER A 724 1.68 0.59 25.02
CA SER A 724 0.46 0.33 25.80
C SER A 724 -0.73 1.09 25.21
N GLU A 725 -1.95 0.61 25.46
CA GLU A 725 -3.21 0.98 24.76
C GLU A 725 -3.69 2.46 24.89
N GLY A 726 -2.81 3.41 25.25
CA GLY A 726 -3.10 4.84 25.39
C GLY A 726 -2.45 5.78 24.35
N GLU A 727 -1.40 5.36 23.62
CA GLU A 727 -0.70 6.21 22.63
C GLU A 727 -0.91 5.75 21.17
N SER A 728 -2.17 5.43 20.82
CA SER A 728 -2.59 4.83 19.55
C SER A 728 -2.54 5.75 18.31
N GLY A 729 -1.59 6.70 18.27
CA GLY A 729 -1.42 7.64 17.15
C GLY A 729 -0.50 7.18 16.01
N PHE A 730 0.28 6.09 16.20
CA PHE A 730 1.43 5.79 15.32
C PHE A 730 1.39 4.44 14.59
N SER A 731 0.53 3.49 14.96
CA SER A 731 0.36 2.24 14.22
C SER A 731 -0.59 2.45 13.03
N LYS A 732 0.00 2.76 11.85
CA LYS A 732 -0.74 2.89 10.58
C LYS A 732 -1.58 1.62 10.35
N SER A 733 -2.91 1.78 10.45
CA SER A 733 -3.90 0.72 10.33
C SER A 733 -5.01 1.17 9.37
N ILE A 734 -5.54 0.24 8.59
CA ILE A 734 -6.50 0.50 7.52
C ILE A 734 -7.75 -0.33 7.77
N THR A 735 -8.93 0.29 7.61
CA THR A 735 -10.24 -0.36 7.75
C THR A 735 -10.94 -0.43 6.39
N ALA A 736 -11.47 -1.61 6.04
CA ALA A 736 -12.02 -1.90 4.72
C ALA A 736 -13.12 -2.99 4.77
N TYR A 737 -13.73 -3.30 3.63
CA TYR A 737 -14.39 -4.60 3.44
C TYR A 737 -13.37 -5.71 3.27
N ILE A 738 -12.31 -5.44 2.50
CA ILE A 738 -11.17 -6.34 2.29
C ILE A 738 -9.88 -5.51 2.34
N CYS A 739 -8.94 -5.95 3.17
CA CYS A 739 -7.59 -5.39 3.24
C CYS A 739 -6.54 -6.51 3.16
N GLN A 740 -5.29 -6.09 2.88
CA GLN A 740 -4.12 -6.96 2.77
C GLN A 740 -3.00 -6.42 3.67
N SER A 741 -2.17 -7.31 4.21
CA SER A 741 -0.85 -6.98 4.78
C SER A 741 0.18 -8.07 4.42
N ILE A 742 1.46 -7.80 4.65
CA ILE A 742 2.55 -8.77 4.48
C ILE A 742 2.93 -9.30 5.86
N ILE A 743 2.82 -10.62 6.05
CA ILE A 743 3.29 -11.30 7.27
C ILE A 743 4.65 -11.93 7.01
N ILE A 744 5.63 -11.54 7.84
CA ILE A 744 6.96 -12.14 7.91
C ILE A 744 6.96 -13.22 9.02
N PRO A 745 7.36 -14.48 8.74
CA PRO A 745 7.39 -15.56 9.72
C PRO A 745 8.42 -15.32 10.83
N SER A 746 8.04 -15.63 12.06
CA SER A 746 8.84 -15.46 13.27
C SER A 746 10.17 -16.25 13.25
N GLU A 747 10.20 -17.35 12.49
CA GLU A 747 11.37 -18.19 12.18
C GLU A 747 12.53 -17.38 11.58
N VAL A 748 12.23 -16.37 10.77
CA VAL A 748 13.22 -15.53 10.06
C VAL A 748 13.75 -14.38 10.93
N THR A 749 13.08 -14.09 12.07
CA THR A 749 13.41 -12.98 12.98
C THR A 749 13.85 -13.42 14.38
N GLY A 750 13.85 -14.72 14.66
CA GLY A 750 14.33 -15.30 15.93
C GLY A 750 13.42 -15.05 17.14
N TYR A 751 12.13 -14.78 16.94
CA TYR A 751 11.15 -14.47 18.00
C TYR A 751 9.86 -15.29 17.87
N LYS A 752 8.96 -15.20 18.86
CA LYS A 752 7.68 -15.94 18.86
C LYS A 752 6.53 -15.24 18.14
N THR A 753 6.59 -13.92 17.97
CA THR A 753 5.53 -13.10 17.37
C THR A 753 5.70 -12.96 15.86
N ARG A 754 4.58 -12.91 15.12
CA ARG A 754 4.55 -12.63 13.68
C ARG A 754 4.63 -11.13 13.45
N VAL A 755 5.44 -10.70 12.48
CA VAL A 755 5.51 -9.27 12.08
C VAL A 755 4.58 -9.04 10.91
N SER A 756 3.76 -7.99 10.96
CA SER A 756 2.91 -7.53 9.87
C SER A 756 3.43 -6.19 9.36
N SER A 757 3.52 -6.01 8.04
CA SER A 757 3.95 -4.77 7.39
C SER A 757 3.06 -4.44 6.18
N GLN A 758 3.21 -3.22 5.65
CA GLN A 758 2.56 -2.77 4.42
C GLN A 758 1.04 -3.07 4.33
N PRO A 759 0.20 -2.54 5.25
CA PRO A 759 -1.25 -2.64 5.14
C PRO A 759 -1.77 -1.87 3.92
N VAL A 760 -2.74 -2.44 3.22
CA VAL A 760 -3.31 -1.94 1.95
C VAL A 760 -4.82 -2.16 1.90
N SER A 761 -5.60 -1.18 1.44
CA SER A 761 -7.02 -1.38 1.11
C SER A 761 -7.18 -2.06 -0.27
N LEU A 762 -8.09 -3.04 -0.35
CA LEU A 762 -8.49 -3.69 -1.61
C LEU A 762 -9.97 -3.43 -1.94
N ALA A 763 -10.79 -3.05 -0.95
CA ALA A 763 -12.22 -2.88 -1.10
C ALA A 763 -12.80 -1.89 -0.07
N ASP A 764 -13.14 -0.68 -0.52
CA ASP A 764 -13.72 0.38 0.33
C ASP A 764 -15.23 0.47 0.23
N ARG A 765 -15.81 0.02 -0.89
CA ARG A 765 -17.26 0.01 -1.14
C ARG A 765 -17.71 -1.26 -1.85
N LEU A 766 -18.88 -1.75 -1.44
CA LEU A 766 -19.64 -2.76 -2.17
C LEU A 766 -20.29 -2.12 -3.40
N VAL A 767 -19.97 -2.61 -4.59
CA VAL A 767 -20.51 -2.13 -5.88
C VAL A 767 -21.84 -2.83 -6.18
N GLY A 768 -21.95 -4.12 -5.83
CA GLY A 768 -23.17 -4.89 -5.98
C GLY A 768 -22.92 -6.40 -5.88
N ILE A 769 -24.00 -7.17 -6.04
CA ILE A 769 -24.01 -8.62 -6.01
C ILE A 769 -24.71 -9.12 -7.28
N SER A 770 -24.07 -10.00 -8.03
CA SER A 770 -24.67 -10.64 -9.21
C SER A 770 -24.27 -12.11 -9.36
N THR A 771 -25.04 -12.85 -10.16
CA THR A 771 -24.66 -14.16 -10.72
C THR A 771 -23.81 -14.02 -11.99
N ASP A 772 -23.79 -12.83 -12.57
CA ASP A 772 -23.13 -12.56 -13.85
C ASP A 772 -21.65 -12.23 -13.61
N MET A 773 -20.76 -12.68 -14.50
CA MET A 773 -19.31 -12.59 -14.29
C MET A 773 -18.75 -11.16 -14.34
N THR A 774 -19.53 -10.18 -14.80
CA THR A 774 -19.11 -8.79 -14.99
C THR A 774 -20.11 -7.81 -14.37
N LEU A 775 -19.63 -6.87 -13.55
CA LEU A 775 -20.43 -5.77 -13.01
C LEU A 775 -19.60 -4.48 -12.94
N ASP A 776 -20.13 -3.38 -13.47
CA ASP A 776 -19.51 -2.03 -13.41
C ASP A 776 -18.03 -1.98 -13.85
N GLY A 777 -17.70 -2.73 -14.91
CA GLY A 777 -16.34 -2.84 -15.45
C GLY A 777 -15.39 -3.76 -14.66
N ILE A 778 -15.85 -4.38 -13.57
CA ILE A 778 -15.13 -5.42 -12.83
C ILE A 778 -15.51 -6.78 -13.41
N THR A 779 -14.52 -7.62 -13.72
CA THR A 779 -14.71 -8.98 -14.24
C THR A 779 -14.22 -10.00 -13.21
N SER A 780 -14.98 -11.07 -12.99
CA SER A 780 -14.59 -12.26 -12.23
C SER A 780 -14.60 -13.47 -13.17
N PRO A 781 -13.47 -13.82 -13.80
CA PRO A 781 -13.39 -15.00 -14.67
C PRO A 781 -13.72 -16.29 -13.89
N ALA A 782 -14.41 -17.24 -14.52
CA ALA A 782 -14.78 -18.51 -13.87
C ALA A 782 -13.61 -19.51 -13.88
N GLU A 783 -12.72 -19.37 -14.86
CA GLU A 783 -11.58 -20.23 -15.18
C GLU A 783 -10.48 -20.22 -14.11
N LEU A 784 -10.46 -19.17 -13.27
CA LEU A 784 -9.56 -19.01 -12.13
C LEU A 784 -9.82 -20.04 -11.00
N PHE A 785 -11.01 -20.64 -11.01
CA PHE A 785 -11.52 -21.53 -9.97
C PHE A 785 -11.92 -22.89 -10.55
N PRO A 786 -12.07 -23.94 -9.72
CA PRO A 786 -12.65 -25.20 -10.18
C PRO A 786 -14.04 -24.99 -10.82
N PRO A 787 -14.46 -25.84 -11.77
CA PRO A 787 -15.82 -25.76 -12.33
C PRO A 787 -16.90 -25.99 -11.26
N GLU A 788 -18.08 -25.46 -11.53
CA GLU A 788 -19.31 -25.64 -10.74
C GLU A 788 -19.94 -27.00 -11.08
N THR A 789 -20.53 -27.70 -10.09
CA THR A 789 -20.88 -29.14 -10.19
C THR A 789 -22.28 -29.50 -9.71
N LEU A 790 -23.05 -28.55 -9.19
CA LEU A 790 -24.40 -28.72 -8.63
C LEU A 790 -25.50 -28.10 -9.52
N GLY A 791 -25.13 -27.30 -10.53
CA GLY A 791 -26.06 -26.56 -11.39
C GLY A 791 -26.61 -25.30 -10.72
N ILE A 792 -25.89 -24.76 -9.74
CA ILE A 792 -26.26 -23.55 -8.98
C ILE A 792 -25.25 -22.46 -9.32
N PRO A 793 -25.65 -21.34 -9.97
CA PRO A 793 -24.71 -20.28 -10.31
C PRO A 793 -24.08 -19.67 -9.05
N ASP A 794 -22.77 -19.47 -9.08
CA ASP A 794 -22.03 -18.78 -8.02
C ASP A 794 -22.61 -17.37 -7.79
N VAL A 795 -22.64 -16.91 -6.53
CA VAL A 795 -23.06 -15.54 -6.19
C VAL A 795 -21.82 -14.68 -5.95
N ILE A 796 -21.61 -13.67 -6.78
CA ILE A 796 -20.39 -12.86 -6.78
C ILE A 796 -20.69 -11.48 -6.17
N PHE A 797 -19.99 -11.17 -5.08
CA PHE A 797 -19.94 -9.84 -4.48
C PHE A 797 -18.79 -9.05 -5.13
N PHE A 798 -19.11 -7.88 -5.68
CA PHE A 798 -18.15 -7.00 -6.35
C PHE A 798 -17.84 -5.78 -5.47
N PHE A 799 -16.56 -5.53 -5.24
CA PHE A 799 -16.06 -4.40 -4.45
C PHE A 799 -15.02 -3.59 -5.23
N ARG A 800 -14.88 -2.31 -4.87
CA ARG A 800 -13.83 -1.42 -5.41
C ARG A 800 -13.21 -0.60 -4.27
N SER A 801 -11.90 -0.39 -4.32
CA SER A 801 -11.18 0.53 -3.45
C SER A 801 -11.24 1.97 -3.99
N ASN A 802 -11.05 2.95 -3.10
CA ASN A 802 -10.86 4.34 -3.50
C ASN A 802 -9.40 4.64 -3.92
N ASP A 803 -8.45 3.77 -3.55
CA ASP A 803 -7.02 3.95 -3.79
C ASP A 803 -6.68 3.66 -5.27
N VAL A 804 -6.35 4.72 -6.01
CA VAL A 804 -5.83 4.66 -7.38
C VAL A 804 -4.30 4.58 -7.40
N THR A 805 -3.72 3.84 -8.34
CA THR A 805 -2.26 3.75 -8.51
C THR A 805 -1.87 3.98 -9.97
N GLN A 806 -0.58 4.17 -10.26
CA GLN A 806 -0.10 4.33 -11.64
C GLN A 806 -0.45 3.12 -12.53
N SER A 807 -0.58 1.92 -11.96
CA SER A 807 -1.03 0.71 -12.66
C SER A 807 -2.56 0.56 -12.66
N CYS A 808 -3.23 0.96 -11.57
CA CYS A 808 -4.67 0.77 -11.35
C CYS A 808 -5.40 2.12 -11.34
N SER A 809 -5.57 2.72 -12.52
CA SER A 809 -6.15 4.06 -12.68
C SER A 809 -7.62 4.18 -12.26
N SER A 810 -8.38 3.08 -12.29
CA SER A 810 -9.76 2.98 -11.80
C SER A 810 -9.89 2.52 -10.35
N GLY A 811 -8.78 2.46 -9.62
CA GLY A 811 -8.66 1.87 -8.29
C GLY A 811 -8.50 0.34 -8.33
N ARG A 812 -8.08 -0.25 -7.21
CA ARG A 812 -8.13 -1.72 -7.06
C ARG A 812 -9.58 -2.22 -6.98
N SER A 813 -9.81 -3.45 -7.43
CA SER A 813 -11.09 -4.14 -7.28
C SER A 813 -10.92 -5.50 -6.60
N ALA A 814 -11.99 -5.97 -5.95
CA ALA A 814 -12.02 -7.29 -5.34
C ALA A 814 -13.36 -7.98 -5.60
N THR A 815 -13.34 -9.26 -5.92
CA THR A 815 -14.56 -10.07 -6.13
C THR A 815 -14.56 -11.29 -5.22
N VAL A 816 -15.60 -11.43 -4.39
CA VAL A 816 -15.79 -12.61 -3.53
C VAL A 816 -16.90 -13.47 -4.12
N ARG A 817 -16.52 -14.64 -4.62
CA ARG A 817 -17.39 -15.62 -5.27
C ARG A 817 -17.85 -16.65 -4.23
N LEU A 818 -19.13 -16.58 -3.85
CA LEU A 818 -19.75 -17.56 -2.97
C LEU A 818 -20.21 -18.77 -3.79
N ARG A 819 -19.82 -19.98 -3.36
CA ARG A 819 -20.24 -21.24 -3.97
C ARG A 819 -20.96 -22.13 -2.96
N CYS A 820 -22.16 -22.57 -3.32
CA CYS A 820 -22.88 -23.59 -2.57
C CYS A 820 -22.06 -24.89 -2.52
N ASN A 821 -21.70 -25.32 -1.30
CA ASN A 821 -21.11 -26.63 -1.08
C ASN A 821 -21.70 -27.23 0.21
N PRO A 822 -22.73 -28.10 0.13
CA PRO A 822 -23.40 -28.68 1.30
C PRO A 822 -22.49 -29.47 2.25
N LEU A 823 -21.29 -29.87 1.81
CA LEU A 823 -20.31 -30.59 2.64
C LEU A 823 -19.40 -29.65 3.45
N LYS A 824 -19.41 -28.34 3.17
CA LYS A 824 -18.57 -27.32 3.84
C LYS A 824 -19.37 -26.60 4.92
N ILE A 825 -19.29 -27.09 6.17
CA ILE A 825 -19.97 -26.47 7.33
C ILE A 825 -19.54 -25.00 7.47
N ALA A 826 -20.50 -24.11 7.76
CA ALA A 826 -20.26 -22.67 7.87
C ALA A 826 -19.20 -22.33 8.96
N PRO A 827 -18.31 -21.34 8.73
CA PRO A 827 -18.27 -20.42 7.59
C PRO A 827 -17.84 -21.06 6.26
N GLY A 828 -17.23 -22.25 6.27
CA GLY A 828 -16.78 -22.96 5.08
C GLY A 828 -15.29 -22.76 4.82
N SER A 829 -14.87 -22.77 3.55
CA SER A 829 -13.47 -22.57 3.16
C SER A 829 -13.32 -21.46 2.13
N LEU A 830 -12.55 -20.43 2.47
CA LEU A 830 -12.10 -19.37 1.58
C LEU A 830 -10.79 -19.79 0.90
N SER A 831 -10.61 -19.41 -0.37
CA SER A 831 -9.48 -19.82 -1.21
C SER A 831 -9.13 -18.78 -2.30
N LEU A 832 -7.88 -18.80 -2.76
CA LEU A 832 -7.37 -17.98 -3.86
C LEU A 832 -7.37 -18.75 -5.20
N PRO A 833 -7.27 -18.08 -6.36
CA PRO A 833 -7.13 -18.72 -7.66
C PRO A 833 -5.94 -19.67 -7.74
N ARG A 834 -6.11 -20.81 -8.42
CA ARG A 834 -5.00 -21.78 -8.59
C ARG A 834 -3.86 -21.26 -9.47
N THR A 835 -4.18 -20.34 -10.38
CA THR A 835 -3.24 -19.71 -11.31
C THR A 835 -2.50 -18.51 -10.72
N CYS A 836 -3.04 -17.91 -9.63
CA CYS A 836 -2.61 -16.61 -9.12
C CYS A 836 -2.58 -16.65 -7.58
N SER A 837 -1.46 -17.12 -7.04
CA SER A 837 -1.25 -17.43 -5.60
C SER A 837 -1.40 -16.24 -4.65
N ASP A 838 -1.24 -15.03 -5.17
CA ASP A 838 -1.36 -13.77 -4.42
C ASP A 838 -2.78 -13.16 -4.55
N GLY A 839 -3.75 -13.92 -5.04
CA GLY A 839 -5.17 -13.50 -5.17
C GLY A 839 -5.46 -12.62 -6.38
N THR A 840 -4.44 -12.05 -7.02
CA THR A 840 -4.52 -11.22 -8.23
C THR A 840 -3.58 -11.74 -9.32
N CYS A 841 -3.96 -11.56 -10.58
CA CYS A 841 -3.16 -11.93 -11.76
C CYS A 841 -2.56 -10.71 -12.49
N ASP A 842 -3.03 -9.50 -12.16
CA ASP A 842 -2.68 -8.23 -12.83
C ASP A 842 -2.25 -7.11 -11.86
N GLY A 843 -2.32 -7.35 -10.54
CA GLY A 843 -2.01 -6.38 -9.49
C GLY A 843 -3.15 -5.41 -9.13
N CYS A 844 -4.27 -5.46 -9.85
CA CYS A 844 -5.39 -4.53 -9.71
C CYS A 844 -6.71 -5.22 -9.35
N ASN A 845 -6.98 -6.41 -9.88
CA ASN A 845 -8.19 -7.18 -9.67
C ASN A 845 -7.90 -8.41 -8.80
N PHE A 846 -8.54 -8.49 -7.64
CA PHE A 846 -8.36 -9.55 -6.64
C PHE A 846 -9.59 -10.47 -6.64
N HIS A 847 -9.37 -11.78 -6.58
CA HIS A 847 -10.44 -12.78 -6.67
C HIS A 847 -10.35 -13.78 -5.53
N PHE A 848 -11.49 -14.08 -4.91
CA PHE A 848 -11.60 -15.02 -3.79
C PHE A 848 -12.77 -15.97 -4.03
N LEU A 849 -12.60 -17.27 -3.77
CA LEU A 849 -13.67 -18.28 -3.78
C LEU A 849 -13.97 -18.74 -2.36
N TRP A 850 -15.23 -18.59 -1.94
CA TRP A 850 -15.74 -19.01 -0.63
C TRP A 850 -16.75 -20.14 -0.81
N GLU A 851 -16.32 -21.38 -0.57
CA GLU A 851 -17.19 -22.55 -0.58
C GLU A 851 -17.88 -22.73 0.78
N SER A 852 -19.21 -22.82 0.83
CA SER A 852 -19.94 -22.96 2.09
C SER A 852 -21.34 -23.54 1.91
N MET A 853 -21.83 -24.26 2.93
CA MET A 853 -23.25 -24.65 3.03
C MET A 853 -24.18 -23.43 3.23
N ALA A 854 -23.63 -22.29 3.67
CA ALA A 854 -24.36 -21.02 3.81
C ALA A 854 -24.42 -20.20 2.51
N ALA A 855 -23.65 -20.60 1.48
CA ALA A 855 -23.75 -20.05 0.13
C ALA A 855 -24.82 -20.77 -0.73
N CYS A 856 -25.47 -21.80 -0.19
CA CYS A 856 -26.59 -22.49 -0.83
C CYS A 856 -27.91 -21.72 -0.66
N PRO A 857 -28.87 -21.86 -1.59
CA PRO A 857 -30.20 -21.31 -1.42
C PRO A 857 -30.95 -22.03 -0.28
N LEU A 858 -31.85 -21.30 0.36
CA LEU A 858 -32.82 -21.79 1.34
C LEU A 858 -33.78 -22.77 0.68
N CYS A 859 -34.06 -23.90 1.33
CA CYS A 859 -35.00 -24.88 0.81
C CYS A 859 -36.43 -24.30 0.76
N SER A 860 -37.14 -24.57 -0.34
CA SER A 860 -38.57 -24.33 -0.51
C SER A 860 -39.33 -25.61 -0.89
N ASP A 861 -40.66 -25.50 -0.95
CA ASP A 861 -41.63 -26.49 -1.42
C ASP A 861 -41.20 -27.28 -2.67
N ALA A 862 -40.56 -26.62 -3.64
CA ALA A 862 -40.12 -27.26 -4.87
C ALA A 862 -38.88 -28.15 -4.71
N ASP A 863 -38.11 -28.04 -3.62
CA ASP A 863 -36.92 -28.87 -3.36
C ASP A 863 -37.26 -30.26 -2.81
N TYR A 864 -38.49 -30.50 -2.36
CA TYR A 864 -38.95 -31.82 -1.95
C TYR A 864 -39.99 -32.41 -2.91
N HIS A 865 -40.30 -33.68 -2.70
CA HIS A 865 -41.40 -34.38 -3.33
C HIS A 865 -42.12 -35.29 -2.31
N THR A 866 -43.38 -35.59 -2.58
CA THR A 866 -44.20 -36.50 -1.77
C THR A 866 -44.05 -37.93 -2.26
N PHE A 867 -43.51 -38.81 -1.42
CA PHE A 867 -43.59 -40.25 -1.60
C PHE A 867 -44.82 -40.78 -0.87
N VAL A 868 -45.80 -41.30 -1.61
CA VAL A 868 -47.05 -41.82 -1.06
C VAL A 868 -46.99 -43.35 -1.02
N SER A 869 -47.22 -43.94 0.16
CA SER A 869 -47.22 -45.40 0.32
C SER A 869 -48.40 -46.06 -0.40
N SER A 870 -48.29 -47.38 -0.62
CA SER A 870 -49.46 -48.22 -0.85
C SER A 870 -50.44 -48.13 0.33
N CYS A 871 -51.71 -48.40 0.06
CA CYS A 871 -52.75 -48.52 1.09
C CYS A 871 -52.59 -49.87 1.81
N VAL A 872 -52.23 -49.83 3.09
CA VAL A 872 -52.01 -51.04 3.91
C VAL A 872 -52.89 -50.94 5.15
N SER A 873 -53.72 -51.96 5.40
CA SER A 873 -54.67 -52.01 6.53
C SER A 873 -55.59 -50.78 6.63
N GLY A 874 -55.99 -50.22 5.48
CA GLY A 874 -56.83 -49.00 5.40
C GLY A 874 -56.09 -47.69 5.67
N ILE A 875 -54.76 -47.72 5.77
CA ILE A 875 -53.90 -46.56 6.05
C ILE A 875 -52.93 -46.33 4.88
N GLN A 876 -52.83 -45.08 4.46
CA GLN A 876 -51.87 -44.59 3.47
C GLN A 876 -51.01 -43.49 4.09
N LYS A 877 -49.70 -43.55 3.90
CA LYS A 877 -48.72 -42.63 4.49
C LYS A 877 -48.04 -41.80 3.41
N SER A 878 -48.17 -40.48 3.51
CA SER A 878 -47.45 -39.53 2.65
C SER A 878 -46.21 -39.02 3.38
N THR A 879 -45.04 -39.35 2.85
CA THR A 879 -43.74 -38.97 3.41
C THR A 879 -43.07 -37.96 2.49
N TYR A 880 -42.49 -36.91 3.07
CA TYR A 880 -41.79 -35.87 2.32
C TYR A 880 -40.30 -36.20 2.24
N VAL A 881 -39.72 -36.13 1.05
CA VAL A 881 -38.30 -36.44 0.81
C VAL A 881 -37.69 -35.37 -0.09
N TRP A 882 -36.52 -34.86 0.26
CA TRP A 882 -35.75 -33.94 -0.59
C TRP A 882 -35.49 -34.58 -1.96
N ARG A 883 -35.45 -33.75 -3.01
CA ARG A 883 -34.97 -34.17 -4.33
C ARG A 883 -33.45 -34.32 -4.26
N GLU A 884 -32.93 -35.32 -4.96
CA GLU A 884 -31.49 -35.55 -5.09
C GLU A 884 -30.99 -35.02 -6.45
N PRO A 885 -29.83 -34.34 -6.51
CA PRO A 885 -29.01 -33.89 -5.38
C PRO A 885 -29.68 -32.77 -4.57
N LYS A 886 -29.43 -32.73 -3.25
CA LYS A 886 -30.00 -31.69 -2.38
C LYS A 886 -29.29 -30.34 -2.57
N ILE A 887 -29.81 -29.54 -3.48
CA ILE A 887 -29.28 -28.21 -3.87
C ILE A 887 -29.55 -27.07 -2.86
N CYS A 888 -30.08 -27.36 -1.66
CA CYS A 888 -30.55 -26.34 -0.71
C CYS A 888 -30.13 -26.59 0.75
N SER A 889 -30.01 -25.52 1.54
CA SER A 889 -29.55 -25.52 2.94
C SER A 889 -30.34 -24.52 3.78
N GLY A 890 -30.80 -24.93 4.97
CA GLY A 890 -31.76 -24.15 5.75
C GLY A 890 -33.09 -23.93 5.01
N GLY A 891 -33.84 -22.89 5.38
CA GLY A 891 -35.18 -22.65 4.85
C GLY A 891 -36.24 -23.49 5.57
N ILE A 892 -37.16 -24.10 4.83
CA ILE A 892 -38.20 -24.95 5.43
C ILE A 892 -37.64 -26.33 5.82
N SER A 893 -38.18 -26.91 6.90
CA SER A 893 -38.02 -28.33 7.22
C SER A 893 -38.92 -29.20 6.31
N LEU A 894 -38.61 -30.49 6.21
CA LEU A 894 -39.58 -31.45 5.66
C LEU A 894 -40.83 -31.46 6.56
N PRO A 895 -42.05 -31.42 6.00
CA PRO A 895 -43.28 -31.60 6.79
C PRO A 895 -43.36 -33.00 7.42
N GLU A 896 -44.12 -33.11 8.51
CA GLU A 896 -44.37 -34.40 9.17
C GLU A 896 -45.14 -35.39 8.26
N GLN A 897 -45.00 -36.69 8.54
CA GLN A 897 -45.65 -37.75 7.75
C GLN A 897 -47.18 -37.67 7.90
N ILE A 898 -47.88 -37.29 6.83
CA ILE A 898 -49.34 -37.25 6.82
C ILE A 898 -49.89 -38.67 6.68
N VAL A 899 -50.84 -39.01 7.55
CA VAL A 899 -51.51 -40.32 7.57
C VAL A 899 -52.96 -40.15 7.13
N THR A 900 -53.31 -40.72 5.99
CA THR A 900 -54.65 -40.64 5.37
C THR A 900 -55.35 -42.00 5.42
N LEU A 901 -56.66 -41.99 5.68
CA LEU A 901 -57.49 -43.20 5.54
C LEU A 901 -57.72 -43.51 4.06
N CYS A 902 -57.54 -44.77 3.67
CA CYS A 902 -57.71 -45.24 2.29
C CYS A 902 -58.60 -46.49 2.27
N LYS A 903 -59.32 -46.71 1.17
CA LYS A 903 -60.05 -47.96 0.92
C LYS A 903 -59.30 -48.77 -0.14
N THR A 904 -59.06 -50.06 0.14
CA THR A 904 -58.59 -50.98 -0.88
C THR A 904 -59.72 -51.33 -1.86
N ILE A 905 -59.37 -51.73 -3.07
CA ILE A 905 -60.33 -51.96 -4.16
C ILE A 905 -61.05 -53.32 -4.05
N ASP A 906 -60.57 -54.20 -3.17
CA ASP A 906 -61.04 -55.59 -2.98
C ASP A 906 -62.56 -55.71 -2.85
N PHE A 907 -63.22 -54.79 -2.13
CA PHE A 907 -64.67 -54.79 -1.94
C PHE A 907 -65.45 -54.78 -3.27
N TRP A 908 -64.99 -54.04 -4.29
CA TRP A 908 -65.63 -54.05 -5.61
C TRP A 908 -65.27 -55.29 -6.42
N LEU A 909 -64.11 -55.90 -6.17
CA LEU A 909 -63.69 -57.13 -6.84
C LEU A 909 -64.49 -58.35 -6.32
N GLU A 910 -64.66 -58.49 -5.00
CA GLU A 910 -65.48 -59.55 -4.39
C GLU A 910 -66.97 -59.42 -4.75
N MET A 911 -67.51 -58.19 -4.76
CA MET A 911 -68.87 -57.92 -5.25
C MET A 911 -69.03 -58.23 -6.74
N GLY A 912 -68.00 -57.98 -7.56
CA GLY A 912 -67.99 -58.35 -8.98
C GLY A 912 -67.95 -59.87 -9.21
N ILE A 913 -67.10 -60.59 -8.47
CA ILE A 913 -66.95 -62.05 -8.58
C ILE A 913 -68.21 -62.77 -8.08
N SER A 914 -68.81 -62.33 -6.98
CA SER A 914 -70.07 -62.89 -6.46
C SER A 914 -71.25 -62.62 -7.41
N ALA A 915 -71.41 -61.40 -7.92
CA ALA A 915 -72.44 -61.08 -8.91
C ALA A 915 -72.26 -61.87 -10.23
N GLY A 916 -71.02 -62.02 -10.71
CA GLY A 916 -70.69 -62.79 -11.90
C GLY A 916 -70.98 -64.29 -11.76
N THR A 917 -70.58 -64.89 -10.63
CA THR A 917 -70.84 -66.32 -10.35
C THR A 917 -72.33 -66.60 -10.16
N CYS A 918 -73.08 -65.77 -9.44
CA CYS A 918 -74.54 -65.88 -9.35
C CYS A 918 -75.22 -65.76 -10.73
N SER A 919 -74.74 -64.85 -11.59
CA SER A 919 -75.26 -64.68 -12.95
C SER A 919 -74.99 -65.91 -13.84
N ALA A 920 -73.80 -66.50 -13.75
CA ALA A 920 -73.45 -67.72 -14.48
C ALA A 920 -74.28 -68.95 -14.02
N ILE A 921 -74.53 -69.07 -12.71
CA ILE A 921 -75.41 -70.11 -12.15
C ILE A 921 -76.86 -69.91 -12.62
N LEU A 922 -77.38 -68.67 -12.62
CA LEU A 922 -78.71 -68.37 -13.12
C LEU A 922 -78.86 -68.71 -14.61
N LEU A 923 -77.86 -68.34 -15.43
CA LEU A 923 -77.84 -68.63 -16.86
C LEU A 923 -77.78 -70.14 -17.16
N THR A 924 -76.96 -70.90 -16.43
CA THR A 924 -76.88 -72.36 -16.61
C THR A 924 -78.15 -73.10 -16.14
N VAL A 925 -78.82 -72.62 -15.10
CA VAL A 925 -80.16 -73.12 -14.71
C VAL A 925 -81.20 -72.79 -15.77
N LEU A 926 -81.17 -71.58 -16.35
CA LEU A 926 -82.08 -71.16 -17.42
C LEU A 926 -81.86 -71.97 -18.71
N THR A 927 -80.61 -72.19 -19.15
CA THR A 927 -80.35 -73.03 -20.34
C THR A 927 -80.76 -74.48 -20.10
N CYS A 928 -80.52 -75.04 -18.91
CA CYS A 928 -81.04 -76.37 -18.54
C CYS A 928 -82.57 -76.42 -18.58
N TYR A 929 -83.26 -75.38 -18.09
CA TYR A 929 -84.73 -75.27 -18.14
C TYR A 929 -85.25 -75.21 -19.58
N PHE A 930 -84.68 -74.36 -20.43
CA PHE A 930 -85.08 -74.23 -21.84
C PHE A 930 -84.76 -75.50 -22.66
N TRP A 931 -83.60 -76.13 -22.43
CA TRP A 931 -83.23 -77.39 -23.08
C TRP A 931 -84.22 -78.51 -22.74
N LYS A 932 -84.56 -78.67 -21.45
CA LYS A 932 -85.58 -79.63 -20.98
C LYS A 932 -87.00 -79.30 -21.46
N LYS A 933 -87.28 -78.04 -21.83
CA LYS A 933 -88.58 -77.58 -22.34
C LYS A 933 -88.72 -77.77 -23.86
N ASN A 934 -87.67 -77.54 -24.64
CA ASN A 934 -87.68 -77.72 -26.10
C ASN A 934 -87.65 -79.19 -26.55
N GLN A 935 -87.15 -80.11 -25.72
CA GLN A 935 -87.05 -81.54 -26.05
C GLN A 935 -88.42 -82.27 -26.27
N LYS A 936 -89.55 -81.53 -26.24
CA LYS A 936 -90.91 -82.07 -26.38
C LYS A 936 -91.68 -81.61 -27.64
N LEU A 937 -91.04 -80.92 -28.59
CA LEU A 937 -91.73 -80.40 -29.79
C LEU A 937 -91.14 -80.79 -31.16
N GLU A 938 -89.89 -81.24 -31.27
CA GLU A 938 -89.25 -81.58 -32.57
C GLU A 938 -89.53 -83.01 -33.10
N TYR A 939 -90.69 -83.59 -32.80
CA TYR A 939 -91.16 -84.81 -33.50
C TYR A 939 -91.79 -84.51 -34.88
N LYS A 940 -92.00 -83.23 -35.22
CA LYS A 940 -92.52 -82.79 -36.52
C LYS A 940 -91.83 -81.51 -36.98
N TYR A 941 -90.81 -81.65 -37.83
CA TYR A 941 -90.53 -80.78 -39.00
C TYR A 941 -89.30 -81.21 -39.85
N SER A 942 -88.78 -82.42 -39.67
CA SER A 942 -87.65 -82.98 -40.44
C SER A 942 -88.05 -83.57 -41.80
N LYS A 943 -88.68 -82.77 -42.68
CA LYS A 943 -88.86 -83.14 -44.10
C LYS A 943 -89.00 -81.91 -45.01
N LEU A 944 -88.34 -81.97 -46.17
CA LEU A 944 -88.10 -80.88 -47.14
C LEU A 944 -87.13 -79.79 -46.60
N VAL A 945 -86.13 -79.31 -47.35
CA VAL A 945 -85.69 -79.70 -48.72
C VAL A 945 -84.17 -79.48 -48.89
N MET A 946 -83.56 -80.15 -49.88
CA MET A 946 -82.13 -80.04 -50.21
C MET A 946 -81.85 -78.94 -51.26
N ASN A 947 -80.57 -78.57 -51.40
CA ASN A 947 -79.91 -77.84 -52.49
C ASN A 947 -79.74 -76.31 -52.35
N ALA A 948 -78.51 -75.87 -52.11
CA ALA A 948 -77.69 -75.16 -53.11
C ALA A 948 -76.20 -75.16 -52.70
N THR A 949 -75.30 -75.27 -53.68
CA THR A 949 -73.83 -75.09 -53.56
C THR A 949 -73.47 -73.59 -53.79
N LEU A 950 -72.25 -73.05 -53.63
CA LEU A 950 -70.99 -73.44 -54.31
C LEU A 950 -69.81 -72.49 -53.96
N LYS A 951 -68.62 -73.02 -53.60
CA LYS A 951 -67.22 -72.46 -53.75
C LYS A 951 -66.87 -71.06 -53.15
N ASP A 952 -65.62 -70.63 -52.92
CA ASP A 952 -64.24 -71.18 -52.68
C ASP A 952 -63.50 -70.05 -51.90
N CYS A 953 -62.52 -70.21 -50.99
CA CYS A 953 -61.23 -70.95 -50.90
C CYS A 953 -59.96 -70.18 -51.39
N ASP A 954 -59.09 -69.87 -50.40
CA ASP A 954 -57.61 -69.88 -50.40
C ASP A 954 -56.67 -68.71 -50.83
N LEU A 955 -55.47 -68.82 -50.24
CA LEU A 955 -54.21 -68.02 -50.15
C LEU A 955 -53.39 -68.03 -51.50
N PRO A 956 -52.06 -67.69 -51.62
CA PRO A 956 -51.02 -67.21 -50.66
C PRO A 956 -49.98 -66.15 -51.19
N ALA A 957 -48.99 -65.82 -50.34
CA ALA A 957 -47.55 -65.56 -50.63
C ALA A 957 -47.10 -64.46 -51.66
N ALA A 958 -45.77 -64.35 -51.86
CA ALA A 958 -45.05 -63.30 -52.61
C ALA A 958 -43.90 -63.89 -53.45
N ASP A 959 -43.34 -63.13 -54.43
CA ASP A 959 -41.87 -62.90 -54.57
C ASP A 959 -41.47 -61.83 -55.63
N SER A 960 -40.16 -61.58 -55.74
CA SER A 960 -39.38 -60.56 -56.48
C SER A 960 -39.29 -60.65 -58.03
N CYS A 961 -39.04 -59.50 -58.71
CA CYS A 961 -38.15 -59.24 -59.89
C CYS A 961 -38.43 -57.85 -60.54
N ALA A 962 -37.54 -57.13 -61.26
CA ALA A 962 -36.07 -57.17 -61.41
C ALA A 962 -35.51 -55.91 -62.15
N ILE A 963 -34.31 -55.46 -61.75
CA ILE A 963 -33.13 -54.97 -62.54
C ILE A 963 -33.30 -53.92 -63.68
N MET A 964 -32.60 -52.76 -63.57
CA MET A 964 -31.44 -52.36 -64.41
C MET A 964 -30.70 -51.12 -63.83
N GLU A 965 -29.36 -51.11 -63.99
CA GLU A 965 -28.38 -50.00 -64.13
C GLU A 965 -28.56 -48.67 -63.31
N GLY A 966 -27.56 -48.12 -62.61
CA GLY A 966 -26.17 -48.54 -62.31
C GLY A 966 -25.32 -47.34 -61.81
N GLU A 967 -24.36 -47.60 -60.89
CA GLU A 967 -23.15 -46.80 -60.48
C GLU A 967 -23.29 -45.26 -60.26
N ASP A 968 -22.84 -44.62 -59.16
CA ASP A 968 -21.82 -44.99 -58.16
C ASP A 968 -22.04 -44.40 -56.74
N VAL A 969 -21.67 -45.21 -55.72
CA VAL A 969 -21.06 -44.89 -54.40
C VAL A 969 -21.69 -43.87 -53.42
N GLU A 970 -22.33 -44.43 -52.37
CA GLU A 970 -22.23 -44.19 -50.91
C GLU A 970 -21.95 -42.77 -50.33
N ASP A 971 -22.70 -42.22 -49.35
CA ASP A 971 -24.09 -42.47 -48.86
C ASP A 971 -24.66 -41.12 -48.27
N ASP A 972 -25.18 -40.88 -47.04
CA ASP A 972 -25.42 -41.62 -45.79
C ASP A 972 -26.72 -41.12 -45.09
N LEU A 973 -27.17 -41.86 -44.07
CA LEU A 973 -28.29 -41.60 -43.16
C LEU A 973 -28.30 -40.19 -42.53
N SER A 974 -29.44 -39.58 -42.16
CA SER A 974 -30.82 -39.62 -42.66
C SER A 974 -31.62 -38.53 -41.92
N PHE A 975 -32.25 -37.59 -42.62
CA PHE A 975 -33.19 -36.62 -42.02
C PHE A 975 -34.27 -36.24 -43.05
N THR A 976 -35.54 -36.40 -42.70
CA THR A 976 -36.67 -35.93 -43.54
C THR A 976 -37.42 -34.78 -42.87
N SER A 977 -37.63 -33.69 -43.61
CA SER A 977 -38.18 -32.45 -43.08
C SER A 977 -39.13 -31.76 -44.08
N LYS A 978 -40.43 -31.87 -43.79
CA LYS A 978 -41.48 -30.82 -43.93
C LYS A 978 -41.83 -30.22 -45.32
N LYS A 979 -43.14 -29.91 -45.42
CA LYS A 979 -43.76 -28.75 -46.12
C LYS A 979 -43.90 -28.80 -47.66
N SER A 980 -44.87 -28.13 -48.33
CA SER A 980 -46.13 -27.45 -47.89
C SER A 980 -47.02 -27.09 -49.14
N PHE A 981 -47.84 -26.02 -49.02
CA PHE A 981 -48.67 -25.31 -50.03
C PHE A 981 -49.98 -26.03 -50.43
N PHE A 982 -51.17 -25.42 -50.47
CA PHE A 982 -51.76 -24.15 -49.98
C PHE A 982 -53.29 -24.41 -49.79
N GLY A 983 -54.17 -23.59 -49.18
CA GLY A 983 -54.06 -22.28 -48.53
C GLY A 983 -55.23 -21.33 -48.93
N LYS A 984 -55.90 -20.66 -47.95
CA LYS A 984 -57.05 -19.68 -48.04
C LYS A 984 -58.48 -20.29 -47.90
N ILE A 985 -59.51 -19.65 -47.31
CA ILE A 985 -59.60 -18.41 -46.48
C ILE A 985 -60.85 -18.38 -45.53
N LYS A 986 -60.77 -17.50 -44.50
CA LYS A 986 -61.76 -16.89 -43.56
C LYS A 986 -63.23 -16.67 -44.02
N SER A 987 -64.25 -16.34 -43.17
CA SER A 987 -64.54 -16.47 -41.70
C SER A 987 -65.86 -15.73 -41.28
N LEU A 988 -66.33 -15.92 -40.02
CA LEU A 988 -67.11 -15.01 -39.11
C LEU A 988 -68.66 -15.13 -38.89
N THR A 989 -69.04 -15.32 -37.61
CA THR A 989 -70.26 -14.84 -36.85
C THR A 989 -71.69 -15.37 -37.20
N SER A 990 -72.69 -15.45 -36.29
CA SER A 990 -72.87 -14.97 -34.89
C SER A 990 -73.86 -15.77 -33.97
N LYS A 991 -73.55 -15.85 -32.65
CA LYS A 991 -74.40 -15.78 -31.41
C LYS A 991 -75.79 -16.48 -31.23
N THR A 992 -75.79 -17.44 -30.27
CA THR A 992 -76.62 -17.60 -29.01
C THR A 992 -78.15 -17.43 -28.91
N ALA A 993 -78.80 -18.32 -28.12
CA ALA A 993 -80.16 -18.24 -27.54
C ALA A 993 -80.21 -18.94 -26.12
N PRO A 994 -81.25 -18.76 -25.25
CA PRO A 994 -81.15 -18.81 -23.76
C PRO A 994 -81.93 -19.98 -23.05
N VAL A 995 -82.16 -20.13 -21.72
CA VAL A 995 -82.92 -19.28 -20.72
C VAL A 995 -82.86 -19.80 -19.24
N THR A 996 -82.52 -18.93 -18.25
CA THR A 996 -82.79 -18.90 -16.74
C THR A 996 -82.55 -20.15 -15.84
N ILE A 997 -82.45 -20.14 -14.48
CA ILE A 997 -83.05 -19.33 -13.36
C ILE A 997 -82.02 -19.00 -12.23
N SER A 998 -82.39 -18.05 -11.35
CA SER A 998 -81.71 -17.31 -10.25
C SER A 998 -81.97 -17.88 -8.82
N LEU A 999 -81.46 -17.43 -7.64
CA LEU A 999 -80.44 -16.44 -7.17
C LEU A 999 -80.14 -16.65 -5.64
N SER A 1000 -79.33 -15.76 -5.03
CA SER A 1000 -79.05 -15.54 -3.57
C SER A 1000 -78.14 -16.57 -2.85
N GLU A 1001 -77.28 -16.20 -1.88
CA GLU A 1001 -76.97 -14.88 -1.27
C GLU A 1001 -75.47 -14.77 -0.89
N ASP A 1002 -74.97 -13.58 -0.57
CA ASP A 1002 -73.53 -13.22 -0.63
C ASP A 1002 -72.70 -13.41 0.66
N SER A 1003 -71.40 -13.73 0.48
CA SER A 1003 -70.27 -13.32 1.34
C SER A 1003 -68.94 -13.35 0.58
#